data_AF-A0A6N7PDN0-F1
#
_entry.id   AF-A0A6N7PDN0-F1
#
_cell.length_a   1.000
_cell.length_b   1.000
_cell.length_c   1.000
_cell.angle_alpha   90.00
_cell.angle_beta   90.00
_cell.angle_gamma   90.00
#
_symmetry.space_group_name_H-M   'P 1'
#
loop_
_entity.id
_entity.type
_entity.pdbx_description
1 polymer ?
#
loop_
_entity_poly.entity_id
_entity_poly.type
_entity_poly.pdbx_seq_one_letter_code
_entity_poly.pdbx_strand_id
1 'polypeptide(L)'
;MNELFGNIVMTNSLKAIQSVFDSPARKLNYKPPYQRNYVWPDSKATYLVESILLHGEIPPIVVYMVQDTWEVIDGRQRCETIDRFLKDEFRLHPHGLDKLWNLAGKKYSELDQPLKDRILDTQLRFIMISPKNEKDMDREKEEWIKREFFRRSNMGISPLNKEEVFKAQYLQDKINVYFKKCFAQDVSTYEQVTYIFDHRSRNLETMMQHIRQLLVLHNIPINRFVRDRDDIVNKYYDCFSYETIDKENGEDIPSLFDGFVKKLHFLTKMKALLNGENVHANGLVYECLYWALSVCEKENVSIERISNAVFQDRLVKHLGKNIHYYALDKNMYSQQVKERYASISSFFESQLNISFDEYLKSDNEFLINYNKKMDLYMKTRHAQTEEQPTKAVATSSSIGYLLNKMKRGKFELRPPYQRDEVVDIRKASALIESILLGVKINPISVYLRDDEVCELIDGQQRLLTIIGFIGEAYRDQHGEFKPSRKNRFALKLKSELLPEIDGKRFDQLSQFFQERIMEYDIDIIEIKQSENKTFKPEELFKRLNHKPFPIKENSFEYWNAYVDSDIIGAIKDIYERNSWLSLRKFDRRMQNQEMITCLCYLNYMIPPDMMEMKSIREVLKICKSRHHPVVKIGGNGKGHIKLVLENRAFKSGLLLSFNSFETDFVRKLKILISSSTGKTTELSMSRRLDVILQTGNTRAAMNFYMLWLILKGIPIEFIKEEQSAVRSRISKIFAKVRTSSTPEELEGYIIDTWALSVVEGV
;
A
#
# COMPACT_ATOMS: atom_id res chain seq x y z
N MET A 1 -12.91 -24.60 21.72
CA MET A 1 -12.08 -23.65 20.94
C MET A 1 -10.96 -23.03 21.78
N ASN A 2 -11.22 -22.54 23.00
CA ASN A 2 -10.16 -22.07 23.91
C ASN A 2 -9.11 -23.18 24.23
N GLU A 3 -9.57 -24.42 24.43
CA GLU A 3 -8.70 -25.59 24.62
C GLU A 3 -7.72 -25.87 23.46
N LEU A 4 -8.04 -25.47 22.22
CA LEU A 4 -7.14 -25.69 21.07
C LEU A 4 -5.83 -24.90 21.21
N PHE A 5 -5.89 -23.66 21.71
CA PHE A 5 -4.68 -22.88 21.98
C PHE A 5 -3.89 -23.47 23.15
N GLY A 6 -4.57 -24.14 24.07
CA GLY A 6 -3.95 -24.93 25.13
C GLY A 6 -3.19 -26.16 24.60
N ASN A 7 -3.53 -26.67 23.42
CA ASN A 7 -2.96 -27.89 22.83
C ASN A 7 -1.80 -27.64 21.85
N ILE A 8 -1.34 -26.40 21.73
CA ILE A 8 -0.20 -26.04 20.88
C ILE A 8 0.97 -25.51 21.72
N VAL A 9 2.17 -25.63 21.16
CA VAL A 9 3.41 -25.06 21.68
C VAL A 9 3.94 -24.06 20.67
N MET A 10 4.33 -22.88 21.16
CA MET A 10 4.99 -21.85 20.37
C MET A 10 6.42 -21.63 20.85
N THR A 11 7.38 -21.89 19.98
CA THR A 11 8.80 -21.68 20.26
C THR A 11 9.40 -20.67 19.30
N ASN A 12 10.43 -19.97 19.77
CA ASN A 12 11.22 -19.10 18.92
C ASN A 12 12.49 -19.85 18.51
N SER A 13 12.86 -19.79 17.24
CA SER A 13 14.14 -20.30 16.76
C SER A 13 14.80 -19.29 15.84
N LEU A 14 16.12 -19.17 15.96
CA LEU A 14 16.95 -18.55 14.93
C LEU A 14 17.45 -19.66 13.99
N LYS A 15 17.39 -19.41 12.68
CA LYS A 15 17.92 -20.34 11.65
C LYS A 15 18.62 -19.54 10.56
N ALA A 16 19.83 -19.94 10.20
CA ALA A 16 20.55 -19.37 9.06
C ALA A 16 19.73 -19.56 7.76
N ILE A 17 19.76 -18.57 6.86
CA ILE A 17 19.16 -18.69 5.52
C ILE A 17 19.61 -19.99 4.84
N GLN A 18 20.91 -20.29 4.87
CA GLN A 18 21.44 -21.54 4.30
C GLN A 18 20.73 -22.78 4.85
N SER A 19 20.58 -22.87 6.18
CA SER A 19 19.95 -24.02 6.84
C SER A 19 18.45 -24.18 6.55
N VAL A 20 17.79 -23.12 6.08
CA VAL A 20 16.36 -23.11 5.77
C VAL A 20 16.12 -23.49 4.31
N PHE A 21 16.93 -22.97 3.38
CA PHE A 21 16.70 -23.10 1.94
C PHE A 21 17.49 -24.23 1.29
N ASP A 22 18.60 -24.68 1.88
CA ASP A 22 19.45 -25.77 1.34
C ASP A 22 19.31 -27.10 2.10
N SER A 23 18.42 -27.20 3.10
CA SER A 23 18.31 -28.40 3.94
C SER A 23 17.53 -29.54 3.26
N PRO A 24 18.13 -30.72 3.02
CA PRO A 24 17.41 -31.88 2.46
C PRO A 24 16.47 -32.55 3.48
N ALA A 25 16.71 -32.37 4.78
CA ALA A 25 15.94 -33.00 5.86
C ALA A 25 14.65 -32.25 6.23
N ARG A 26 14.42 -31.05 5.69
CA ARG A 26 13.29 -30.18 6.09
C ARG A 26 12.76 -29.46 4.88
N LYS A 27 11.45 -29.51 4.65
CA LYS A 27 10.82 -28.85 3.50
C LYS A 27 10.09 -27.59 3.96
N LEU A 28 10.61 -26.41 3.60
CA LEU A 28 9.88 -25.17 3.79
C LEU A 28 8.77 -25.05 2.72
N ASN A 29 7.52 -25.20 3.13
CA ASN A 29 6.36 -24.91 2.29
C ASN A 29 5.89 -23.47 2.50
N TYR A 30 6.43 -22.54 1.71
CA TYR A 30 6.03 -21.14 1.75
C TYR A 30 4.83 -20.80 0.83
N LYS A 31 4.26 -21.79 0.13
CA LYS A 31 3.15 -21.64 -0.82
C LYS A 31 1.96 -22.60 -0.52
N PRO A 32 1.50 -22.76 0.74
CA PRO A 32 0.31 -23.56 0.99
C PRO A 32 -0.94 -22.96 0.29
N PRO A 33 -1.98 -23.76 0.00
CA PRO A 33 -3.10 -23.35 -0.85
C PRO A 33 -3.85 -22.09 -0.39
N TYR A 34 -3.86 -21.81 0.92
CA TYR A 34 -4.54 -20.66 1.51
C TYR A 34 -3.72 -19.36 1.45
N GLN A 35 -2.46 -19.40 1.03
CA GLN A 35 -1.64 -18.20 0.83
C GLN A 35 -1.97 -17.49 -0.50
N ARG A 36 -1.95 -16.15 -0.47
CA ARG A 36 -2.01 -15.33 -1.70
C ARG A 36 -0.76 -15.51 -2.57
N ASN A 37 -0.86 -15.24 -3.86
CA ASN A 37 0.26 -15.25 -4.80
C ASN A 37 1.44 -14.33 -4.39
N TYR A 38 2.59 -14.49 -5.06
CA TYR A 38 3.70 -13.54 -4.93
C TYR A 38 3.35 -12.20 -5.57
N VAL A 39 3.39 -11.13 -4.78
CA VAL A 39 2.91 -9.79 -5.18
C VAL A 39 3.98 -8.72 -5.14
N TRP A 40 5.14 -9.00 -4.55
CA TRP A 40 6.21 -8.00 -4.47
C TRP A 40 6.81 -7.73 -5.85
N PRO A 41 6.92 -6.45 -6.28
CA PRO A 41 7.74 -6.10 -7.43
C PRO A 41 9.23 -6.31 -7.09
N ASP A 42 10.07 -6.45 -8.10
CA ASP A 42 11.50 -6.72 -7.90
C ASP A 42 12.21 -5.59 -7.13
N SER A 43 11.70 -4.35 -7.17
CA SER A 43 12.18 -3.26 -6.30
C SER A 43 11.94 -3.55 -4.81
N LYS A 44 10.77 -4.08 -4.43
CA LYS A 44 10.49 -4.46 -3.03
C LYS A 44 11.29 -5.70 -2.62
N ALA A 45 11.44 -6.65 -3.55
CA ALA A 45 12.26 -7.85 -3.34
C ALA A 45 13.73 -7.48 -3.08
N THR A 46 14.28 -6.59 -3.91
CA THR A 46 15.63 -6.03 -3.76
C THR A 46 15.80 -5.30 -2.43
N TYR A 47 14.79 -4.55 -2.00
CA TYR A 47 14.82 -3.87 -0.69
C TYR A 47 14.93 -4.83 0.50
N LEU A 48 14.34 -6.03 0.40
CA LEU A 48 14.54 -7.08 1.41
C LEU A 48 15.99 -7.60 1.37
N VAL A 49 16.52 -7.90 0.19
CA VAL A 49 17.90 -8.39 0.05
C VAL A 49 18.91 -7.38 0.60
N GLU A 50 18.71 -6.10 0.30
CA GLU A 50 19.53 -5.04 0.88
C GLU A 50 19.40 -4.97 2.41
N SER A 51 18.18 -5.14 2.95
CA SER A 51 17.97 -5.15 4.39
C SER A 51 18.69 -6.31 5.09
N ILE A 52 18.72 -7.49 4.45
CA ILE A 52 19.54 -8.65 4.88
C ILE A 52 21.02 -8.27 4.88
N LEU A 53 21.50 -7.65 3.80
CA LEU A 53 22.89 -7.24 3.64
C LEU A 53 23.32 -6.06 4.52
N LEU A 54 22.40 -5.26 5.08
CA LEU A 54 22.74 -4.11 5.92
C LEU A 54 22.53 -4.38 7.41
N HIS A 55 21.38 -4.95 7.77
CA HIS A 55 20.96 -5.04 9.17
C HIS A 55 20.82 -6.49 9.65
N GLY A 56 20.58 -7.44 8.75
CA GLY A 56 20.35 -8.84 9.10
C GLY A 56 19.03 -9.10 9.84
N GLU A 57 18.39 -8.07 10.39
CA GLU A 57 17.08 -8.14 11.03
C GLU A 57 15.96 -8.02 10.01
N ILE A 58 15.13 -9.06 9.96
CA ILE A 58 13.87 -9.07 9.23
C ILE A 58 12.74 -9.44 10.20
N PRO A 59 11.48 -9.06 9.93
CA PRO A 59 10.40 -9.49 10.80
C PRO A 59 10.35 -11.03 10.89
N PRO A 60 9.73 -11.62 11.94
CA PRO A 60 9.70 -13.07 12.10
C PRO A 60 8.88 -13.77 11.01
N ILE A 61 9.25 -15.01 10.68
CA ILE A 61 8.47 -15.93 9.86
C ILE A 61 7.67 -16.82 10.81
N VAL A 62 6.35 -16.89 10.62
CA VAL A 62 5.48 -17.76 11.43
C VAL A 62 5.27 -19.05 10.65
N VAL A 63 5.61 -20.19 11.24
CA VAL A 63 5.46 -21.51 10.62
C VAL A 63 4.64 -22.43 11.50
N TYR A 64 3.80 -23.25 10.86
CA TYR A 64 3.19 -24.42 11.46
C TYR A 64 3.98 -25.66 11.08
N MET A 65 4.33 -26.46 12.08
CA MET A 65 5.14 -27.66 11.93
C MET A 65 4.23 -28.86 11.70
N VAL A 66 4.36 -29.48 10.53
CA VAL A 66 3.69 -30.75 10.18
C VAL A 66 4.77 -31.76 9.83
N GLN A 67 5.09 -32.67 10.75
CA GLN A 67 6.20 -33.63 10.56
C GLN A 67 7.49 -32.88 10.18
N ASP A 68 8.10 -33.20 9.04
CA ASP A 68 9.31 -32.55 8.52
C ASP A 68 9.04 -31.32 7.62
N THR A 69 7.77 -30.93 7.48
CA THR A 69 7.35 -29.79 6.64
C THR A 69 7.05 -28.57 7.49
N TRP A 70 7.67 -27.44 7.14
CA TRP A 70 7.45 -26.15 7.78
C TRP A 70 6.51 -25.35 6.89
N GLU A 71 5.25 -25.28 7.27
CA GLU A 71 4.24 -24.57 6.49
C GLU A 71 4.18 -23.10 6.92
N VAL A 72 4.47 -22.18 6.00
CA VAL A 72 4.51 -20.75 6.31
C VAL A 72 3.10 -20.18 6.45
N ILE A 73 2.76 -19.74 7.67
CA ILE A 73 1.56 -18.98 7.98
C ILE A 73 1.78 -17.49 7.65
N ASP A 74 2.91 -16.91 8.10
CA ASP A 74 3.29 -15.54 7.77
C ASP A 74 4.74 -15.47 7.31
N GLY A 75 4.99 -14.65 6.28
CA GLY A 75 6.32 -14.49 5.70
C GLY A 75 6.52 -15.10 4.31
N ARG A 76 5.45 -15.56 3.64
CA ARG A 76 5.52 -16.08 2.27
C ARG A 76 6.36 -15.21 1.33
N GLN A 77 6.07 -13.91 1.26
CA GLN A 77 6.74 -12.99 0.33
C GLN A 77 8.24 -12.86 0.63
N ARG A 78 8.63 -12.94 1.91
CA ARG A 78 10.04 -12.88 2.34
C ARG A 78 10.76 -14.17 1.99
N CYS A 79 10.16 -15.32 2.31
CA CYS A 79 10.73 -16.63 2.00
C CYS A 79 10.91 -16.80 0.49
N GLU A 80 9.87 -16.49 -0.29
CA GLU A 80 9.92 -16.58 -1.74
C GLU A 80 10.93 -15.59 -2.34
N THR A 81 11.06 -14.38 -1.81
CA THR A 81 12.10 -13.43 -2.28
C THR A 81 13.51 -13.99 -2.08
N ILE A 82 13.80 -14.54 -0.90
CA ILE A 82 15.10 -15.11 -0.57
C ILE A 82 15.39 -16.29 -1.51
N ASP A 83 14.46 -17.24 -1.62
CA ASP A 83 14.57 -18.42 -2.49
C ASP A 83 14.81 -18.01 -3.96
N ARG A 84 14.01 -17.08 -4.49
CA ARG A 84 14.14 -16.55 -5.85
C ARG A 84 15.49 -15.88 -6.09
N PHE A 85 16.02 -15.15 -5.11
CA PHE A 85 17.31 -14.47 -5.26
C PHE A 85 18.46 -15.47 -5.28
N LEU A 86 18.48 -16.43 -4.33
CA LEU A 86 19.48 -17.50 -4.26
C LEU A 86 19.53 -18.34 -5.55
N LYS A 87 18.39 -18.47 -6.24
CA LYS A 87 18.24 -19.18 -7.52
C LYS A 87 18.41 -18.31 -8.77
N ASP A 88 18.90 -17.08 -8.63
CA ASP A 88 19.15 -16.16 -9.75
C ASP A 88 17.90 -15.81 -10.59
N GLU A 89 16.69 -15.95 -10.03
CA GLU A 89 15.41 -15.70 -10.72
C GLU A 89 15.09 -14.21 -10.90
N PHE A 90 15.82 -13.32 -10.23
CA PHE A 90 15.75 -11.88 -10.49
C PHE A 90 17.10 -11.19 -10.20
N ARG A 91 17.25 -9.98 -10.76
CA ARG A 91 18.41 -9.10 -10.56
C ARG A 91 18.06 -8.00 -9.56
N LEU A 92 19.03 -7.57 -8.75
CA LEU A 92 18.84 -6.46 -7.82
C LEU A 92 18.47 -5.19 -8.60
N HIS A 93 17.27 -4.68 -8.34
CA HIS A 93 16.70 -3.56 -9.08
C HIS A 93 17.16 -2.22 -8.48
N PRO A 94 17.61 -1.24 -9.28
CA PRO A 94 18.14 0.03 -8.76
C PRO A 94 17.18 0.77 -7.81
N HIS A 95 15.87 0.70 -8.07
CA HIS A 95 14.85 1.35 -7.24
C HIS A 95 14.55 0.61 -5.91
N GLY A 96 15.21 -0.52 -5.65
CA GLY A 96 15.11 -1.26 -4.40
C GLY A 96 16.37 -1.16 -3.54
N LEU A 97 17.43 -0.54 -4.04
CA LEU A 97 18.69 -0.30 -3.32
C LEU A 97 18.70 1.15 -2.84
N ASP A 98 18.87 1.33 -1.54
CA ASP A 98 19.00 2.63 -0.86
C ASP A 98 20.49 2.96 -0.65
N LYS A 99 21.28 1.98 -0.19
CA LYS A 99 22.72 2.14 0.13
C LYS A 99 23.65 1.26 -0.71
N LEU A 100 23.23 0.04 -1.05
CA LEU A 100 24.08 -0.96 -1.74
C LEU A 100 23.89 -0.92 -3.27
N TRP A 101 23.82 0.28 -3.83
CA TRP A 101 23.51 0.52 -5.24
C TRP A 101 24.55 -0.09 -6.20
N ASN A 102 25.80 -0.30 -5.76
CA ASN A 102 26.86 -0.97 -6.53
C ASN A 102 26.51 -2.43 -6.86
N LEU A 103 25.48 -2.98 -6.22
CA LEU A 103 24.93 -4.30 -6.51
C LEU A 103 23.79 -4.26 -7.53
N ALA A 104 23.41 -3.08 -8.04
CA ALA A 104 22.36 -2.95 -9.04
C ALA A 104 22.66 -3.79 -10.29
N GLY A 105 21.64 -4.47 -10.79
CA GLY A 105 21.75 -5.39 -11.92
C GLY A 105 22.37 -6.74 -11.57
N LYS A 106 23.01 -6.91 -10.41
CA LYS A 106 23.63 -8.18 -10.02
C LYS A 106 22.59 -9.24 -9.63
N LYS A 107 22.86 -10.48 -10.00
CA LYS A 107 22.25 -11.70 -9.47
C LYS A 107 23.00 -12.19 -8.24
N TYR A 108 22.49 -13.20 -7.53
CA TYR A 108 23.17 -13.78 -6.38
C TYR A 108 24.53 -14.38 -6.78
N SER A 109 24.59 -15.11 -7.88
CA SER A 109 25.84 -15.70 -8.40
C SER A 109 26.91 -14.66 -8.73
N GLU A 110 26.51 -13.43 -9.07
CA GLU A 110 27.38 -12.30 -9.44
C GLU A 110 27.85 -11.46 -8.24
N LEU A 111 27.43 -11.82 -7.01
CA LEU A 111 27.91 -11.20 -5.78
C LEU A 111 29.28 -11.76 -5.35
N ASP A 112 30.08 -10.92 -4.70
CA ASP A 112 31.36 -11.33 -4.10
C ASP A 112 31.10 -12.27 -2.91
N GLN A 113 32.05 -13.18 -2.63
CA GLN A 113 31.86 -14.23 -1.62
C GLN A 113 31.46 -13.70 -0.23
N PRO A 114 32.04 -12.60 0.30
CA PRO A 114 31.62 -12.07 1.61
C PRO A 114 30.15 -11.65 1.67
N LEU A 115 29.58 -11.17 0.55
CA LEU A 115 28.16 -10.80 0.49
C LEU A 115 27.27 -12.05 0.41
N LYS A 116 27.73 -13.09 -0.29
CA LYS A 116 27.03 -14.40 -0.34
C LYS A 116 26.98 -15.03 1.04
N ASP A 117 28.13 -15.14 1.70
CA ASP A 117 28.24 -15.67 3.06
C ASP A 117 27.35 -14.88 4.02
N ARG A 118 27.36 -13.55 3.93
CA ARG A 118 26.46 -12.70 4.73
C ARG A 118 24.99 -13.01 4.53
N ILE A 119 24.54 -13.22 3.29
CA ILE A 119 23.15 -13.61 3.02
C ILE A 119 22.89 -14.98 3.65
N LEU A 120 23.72 -15.97 3.39
CA LEU A 120 23.55 -17.35 3.87
C LEU A 120 23.56 -17.46 5.40
N ASP A 121 24.43 -16.71 6.08
CA ASP A 121 24.61 -16.71 7.53
C ASP A 121 23.58 -15.84 8.27
N THR A 122 22.77 -15.06 7.53
CA THR A 122 21.72 -14.26 8.14
C THR A 122 20.71 -15.15 8.84
N GLN A 123 20.50 -14.89 10.14
CA GLN A 123 19.60 -15.66 10.98
C GLN A 123 18.19 -15.12 10.82
N LEU A 124 17.30 -15.95 10.27
CA LEU A 124 15.88 -15.66 10.26
C LEU A 124 15.25 -16.12 11.57
N ARG A 125 14.39 -15.28 12.14
CA ARG A 125 13.60 -15.61 13.32
C ARG A 125 12.34 -16.34 12.91
N PHE A 126 12.13 -17.52 13.48
CA PHE A 126 10.94 -18.32 13.31
C PHE A 126 10.12 -18.35 14.59
N ILE A 127 8.82 -18.06 14.48
CA ILE A 127 7.82 -18.42 15.48
C ILE A 127 7.24 -19.76 15.02
N MET A 128 7.61 -20.83 15.71
CA MET A 128 7.27 -22.20 15.34
C MET A 128 6.09 -22.68 16.17
N ILE A 129 5.01 -23.06 15.49
CA ILE A 129 3.78 -23.57 16.09
C ILE A 129 3.72 -25.07 15.85
N SER A 130 3.50 -25.84 16.91
CA SER A 130 3.40 -27.30 16.85
C SER A 130 2.34 -27.81 17.81
N PRO A 131 1.68 -28.94 17.53
CA PRO A 131 0.82 -29.60 18.51
C PRO A 131 1.63 -30.07 19.71
N LYS A 132 1.06 -30.00 20.92
CA LYS A 132 1.62 -30.65 22.13
C LYS A 132 1.62 -32.17 21.98
N ASN A 133 0.55 -32.69 21.38
CA ASN A 133 0.36 -34.11 21.09
C ASN A 133 -0.40 -34.23 19.76
N GLU A 134 0.12 -35.04 18.84
CA GLU A 134 -0.46 -35.21 17.51
C GLU A 134 -1.89 -35.75 17.57
N LYS A 135 -2.24 -36.55 18.59
CA LYS A 135 -3.59 -37.13 18.73
C LYS A 135 -4.67 -36.11 19.04
N ASP A 136 -4.31 -34.96 19.61
CA ASP A 136 -5.26 -33.91 20.01
C ASP A 136 -5.61 -32.97 18.86
N MET A 137 -4.89 -33.08 17.74
CA MET A 137 -4.96 -32.21 16.58
C MET A 137 -5.32 -32.99 15.32
N ASP A 138 -6.62 -33.06 15.04
CA ASP A 138 -7.11 -33.51 13.74
C ASP A 138 -6.93 -32.44 12.65
N ARG A 139 -7.19 -32.84 11.40
CA ARG A 139 -7.01 -31.98 10.22
C ARG A 139 -7.89 -30.72 10.25
N GLU A 140 -9.15 -30.81 10.70
CA GLU A 140 -10.03 -29.64 10.73
C GLU A 140 -9.53 -28.62 11.75
N LYS A 141 -9.13 -29.10 12.93
CA LYS A 141 -8.54 -28.27 13.99
C LYS A 141 -7.23 -27.62 13.53
N GLU A 142 -6.35 -28.37 12.89
CA GLU A 142 -5.09 -27.86 12.34
C GLU A 142 -5.34 -26.77 11.30
N GLU A 143 -6.22 -27.02 10.32
CA GLU A 143 -6.57 -26.03 9.31
C GLU A 143 -7.17 -24.77 9.95
N TRP A 144 -8.05 -24.93 10.95
CA TRP A 144 -8.61 -23.82 11.68
C TRP A 144 -7.54 -22.99 12.40
N ILE A 145 -6.61 -23.65 13.13
CA ILE A 145 -5.51 -22.98 13.83
C ILE A 145 -4.63 -22.19 12.85
N LYS A 146 -4.25 -22.78 11.72
CA LYS A 146 -3.42 -22.10 10.70
C LYS A 146 -4.08 -20.81 10.21
N ARG A 147 -5.37 -20.87 9.88
CA ARG A 147 -6.17 -19.72 9.44
C ARG A 147 -6.28 -18.67 10.53
N GLU A 148 -6.41 -19.10 11.78
CA GLU A 148 -6.53 -18.23 12.94
C GLU A 148 -5.22 -17.46 13.21
N PHE A 149 -4.06 -18.12 13.14
CA PHE A 149 -2.77 -17.44 13.22
C PHE A 149 -2.51 -16.52 12.04
N PHE A 150 -2.90 -16.95 10.83
CA PHE A 150 -2.86 -16.09 9.65
C PHE A 150 -3.68 -14.81 9.88
N ARG A 151 -4.85 -14.95 10.52
CA ARG A 151 -5.77 -13.85 10.88
C ARG A 151 -5.12 -12.83 11.76
N ARG A 152 -4.61 -13.30 12.89
CA ARG A 152 -4.00 -12.46 13.92
C ARG A 152 -2.77 -11.75 13.39
N SER A 153 -1.95 -12.44 12.59
CA SER A 153 -0.74 -11.88 11.99
C SER A 153 -1.04 -10.77 10.96
N ASN A 154 -2.08 -10.93 10.14
CA ASN A 154 -2.40 -9.99 9.06
C ASN A 154 -3.36 -8.85 9.47
N MET A 155 -4.18 -9.01 10.50
CA MET A 155 -5.13 -7.97 10.94
C MET A 155 -4.45 -6.75 11.60
N GLY A 156 -3.21 -6.90 12.11
CA GLY A 156 -2.48 -5.87 12.85
C GLY A 156 -1.61 -4.91 12.01
N ILE A 157 -1.41 -5.17 10.72
CA ILE A 157 -0.47 -4.38 9.89
C ILE A 157 -1.19 -3.14 9.34
N SER A 158 -1.02 -2.01 10.00
CA SER A 158 -1.38 -0.70 9.44
C SER A 158 -0.17 -0.12 8.72
N PRO A 159 -0.19 0.08 7.38
CA PRO A 159 0.92 0.70 6.66
C PRO A 159 1.23 2.09 7.20
N LEU A 160 2.49 2.52 7.10
CA LEU A 160 2.79 3.94 7.24
C LEU A 160 2.13 4.70 6.09
N ASN A 161 1.50 5.83 6.39
CA ASN A 161 1.10 6.77 5.37
C ASN A 161 2.34 7.48 4.79
N LYS A 162 2.20 8.21 3.67
CA LYS A 162 3.34 8.89 3.04
C LYS A 162 4.01 9.92 3.98
N GLU A 163 3.22 10.65 4.75
CA GLU A 163 3.72 11.67 5.69
C GLU A 163 4.58 11.05 6.78
N GLU A 164 4.16 9.92 7.34
CA GLU A 164 4.91 9.16 8.35
C GLU A 164 6.23 8.62 7.78
N VAL A 165 6.23 8.11 6.53
CA VAL A 165 7.46 7.66 5.86
C VAL A 165 8.43 8.82 5.68
N PHE A 166 7.95 9.97 5.20
CA PHE A 166 8.80 11.13 4.95
C PHE A 166 9.29 11.80 6.22
N LYS A 167 8.49 11.82 7.29
CA LYS A 167 8.93 12.29 8.61
C LYS A 167 10.15 11.50 9.09
N ALA A 168 10.10 10.17 8.98
CA ALA A 168 11.23 9.32 9.37
C ALA A 168 12.43 9.47 8.41
N GLN A 169 12.20 9.49 7.10
CA GLN A 169 13.27 9.60 6.09
C GLN A 169 14.07 10.90 6.23
N TYR A 170 13.38 12.03 6.45
CA TYR A 170 14.00 13.35 6.51
C TYR A 170 14.13 13.90 7.94
N LEU A 171 14.11 13.02 8.94
CA LEU A 171 14.18 13.43 10.35
C LEU A 171 15.49 14.17 10.63
N GLN A 172 16.60 13.64 10.14
CA GLN A 172 17.96 14.17 10.32
C GLN A 172 18.44 15.02 9.14
N ASP A 173 17.56 15.30 8.17
CA ASP A 173 17.91 16.12 7.01
C ASP A 173 18.10 17.58 7.42
N LYS A 174 19.32 18.13 7.24
CA LYS A 174 19.68 19.46 7.74
C LYS A 174 18.82 20.57 7.14
N ILE A 175 18.47 20.48 5.85
CA ILE A 175 17.61 21.47 5.17
C ILE A 175 16.21 21.42 5.77
N ASN A 176 15.63 20.22 5.91
CA ASN A 176 14.31 20.01 6.48
C ASN A 176 14.21 20.48 7.94
N VAL A 177 15.22 20.18 8.76
CA VAL A 177 15.32 20.64 10.15
C VAL A 177 15.40 22.17 10.21
N TYR A 178 16.25 22.78 9.37
CA TYR A 178 16.43 24.22 9.33
C TYR A 178 15.15 24.95 8.91
N PHE A 179 14.52 24.55 7.82
CA PHE A 179 13.27 25.14 7.34
C PHE A 179 12.17 25.06 8.41
N LYS A 180 12.00 23.89 9.05
CA LYS A 180 11.03 23.73 10.15
C LYS A 180 11.33 24.66 11.33
N LYS A 181 12.60 24.82 11.69
CA LYS A 181 13.03 25.77 12.74
C LYS A 181 12.66 27.20 12.37
N CYS A 182 12.95 27.64 11.15
CA CYS A 182 12.59 28.98 10.68
C CYS A 182 11.07 29.19 10.71
N PHE A 183 10.27 28.23 10.24
CA PHE A 183 8.81 28.33 10.29
C PHE A 183 8.23 28.33 11.71
N ALA A 184 8.89 27.68 12.66
CA ALA A 184 8.50 27.74 14.07
C ALA A 184 8.86 29.09 14.73
N GLN A 185 9.94 29.73 14.27
CA GLN A 185 10.39 31.04 14.77
C GLN A 185 9.61 32.20 14.14
N ASP A 186 9.25 32.08 12.85
CA ASP A 186 8.42 33.04 12.12
C ASP A 186 7.19 32.35 11.52
N VAL A 187 6.11 32.39 12.30
CA VAL A 187 4.82 31.81 11.91
C VAL A 187 4.22 32.52 10.70
N SER A 188 4.47 33.83 10.52
CA SER A 188 3.95 34.62 9.40
C SER A 188 4.48 34.09 8.06
N THR A 189 5.76 33.75 7.98
CA THR A 189 6.33 33.14 6.78
C THR A 189 5.64 31.82 6.43
N TYR A 190 5.35 30.96 7.42
CA TYR A 190 4.64 29.71 7.15
C TYR A 190 3.18 29.93 6.74
N GLU A 191 2.49 30.91 7.35
CA GLU A 191 1.15 31.32 6.92
C GLU A 191 1.14 31.77 5.46
N GLN A 192 2.15 32.53 5.02
CA GLN A 192 2.32 32.91 3.61
C GLN A 192 2.49 31.68 2.70
N VAL A 193 3.31 30.70 3.09
CA VAL A 193 3.44 29.43 2.34
C VAL A 193 2.08 28.75 2.18
N THR A 194 1.32 28.60 3.27
CA THR A 194 -0.01 27.98 3.23
C THR A 194 -1.05 28.81 2.47
N TYR A 195 -0.90 30.13 2.45
CA TYR A 195 -1.74 31.04 1.68
C TYR A 195 -1.48 30.93 0.17
N ILE A 196 -0.22 30.81 -0.24
CA ILE A 196 0.17 30.64 -1.64
C ILE A 196 -0.22 29.26 -2.14
N PHE A 197 0.16 28.20 -1.42
CA PHE A 197 -0.08 26.81 -1.81
C PHE A 197 -1.37 26.25 -1.19
N ASP A 198 -2.46 27.01 -1.29
CA ASP A 198 -3.78 26.73 -0.69
C ASP A 198 -4.42 25.39 -1.09
N HIS A 199 -4.03 24.84 -2.25
CA HIS A 199 -4.45 23.52 -2.72
C HIS A 199 -3.79 22.34 -1.99
N ARG A 200 -2.86 22.59 -1.05
CA ARG A 200 -2.18 21.58 -0.23
C ARG A 200 -2.69 21.61 1.22
N SER A 201 -2.41 20.54 1.95
CA SER A 201 -2.67 20.49 3.40
C SER A 201 -1.86 21.56 4.13
N ARG A 202 -2.46 22.23 5.12
CA ARG A 202 -1.76 23.16 6.02
C ARG A 202 -0.83 22.46 7.01
N ASN A 203 -0.84 21.13 7.06
CA ASN A 203 0.07 20.36 7.90
C ASN A 203 1.52 20.55 7.45
N LEU A 204 2.41 20.84 8.41
CA LEU A 204 3.82 21.13 8.16
C LEU A 204 4.56 19.98 7.47
N GLU A 205 4.31 18.72 7.83
CA GLU A 205 5.00 17.59 7.20
C GLU A 205 4.59 17.40 5.73
N THR A 206 3.29 17.56 5.44
CA THR A 206 2.79 17.53 4.06
C THR A 206 3.34 18.71 3.26
N MET A 207 3.39 19.90 3.86
CA MET A 207 3.91 21.10 3.20
C MET A 207 5.42 21.00 2.95
N MET A 208 6.18 20.43 3.89
CA MET A 208 7.61 20.18 3.70
C MET A 208 7.89 19.22 2.54
N GLN A 209 7.01 18.23 2.28
CA GLN A 209 7.13 17.40 1.07
C GLN A 209 6.97 18.25 -0.20
N HIS A 210 6.02 19.17 -0.20
CA HIS A 210 5.82 20.07 -1.32
C HIS A 210 7.01 21.00 -1.50
N ILE A 211 7.55 21.57 -0.42
CA ILE A 211 8.75 22.42 -0.46
C ILE A 211 9.94 21.66 -1.04
N ARG A 212 10.19 20.41 -0.61
CA ARG A 212 11.25 19.57 -1.21
C ARG A 212 11.08 19.40 -2.73
N GLN A 213 9.84 19.19 -3.18
CA GLN A 213 9.54 19.15 -4.61
C GLN A 213 9.89 20.49 -5.28
N LEU A 214 9.46 21.61 -4.72
CA LEU A 214 9.75 22.94 -5.26
C LEU A 214 11.25 23.21 -5.39
N LEU A 215 12.04 22.79 -4.38
CA LEU A 215 13.49 22.97 -4.37
C LEU A 215 14.21 22.24 -5.50
N VAL A 216 13.68 21.13 -6.02
CA VAL A 216 14.39 20.32 -7.04
C VAL A 216 13.68 20.14 -8.37
N LEU A 217 12.41 20.54 -8.49
CA LEU A 217 11.60 20.26 -9.69
C LEU A 217 12.19 20.88 -10.95
N HIS A 218 12.86 22.02 -10.86
CA HIS A 218 13.55 22.67 -11.99
C HIS A 218 14.76 21.85 -12.50
N ASN A 219 15.16 20.79 -11.82
CA ASN A 219 16.19 19.84 -12.30
C ASN A 219 15.57 18.58 -12.93
N ILE A 220 14.24 18.49 -13.01
CA ILE A 220 13.51 17.32 -13.48
C ILE A 220 12.63 17.71 -14.66
N PRO A 221 12.81 17.13 -15.84
CA PRO A 221 11.93 17.37 -16.98
C PRO A 221 10.49 16.99 -16.65
N ILE A 222 9.54 17.87 -16.97
CA ILE A 222 8.13 17.71 -16.58
C ILE A 222 7.52 16.41 -17.10
N ASN A 223 7.89 15.95 -18.29
CA ASN A 223 7.42 14.65 -18.81
C ASN A 223 7.85 13.45 -17.93
N ARG A 224 9.01 13.54 -17.27
CA ARG A 224 9.55 12.51 -16.37
C ARG A 224 8.95 12.64 -14.98
N PHE A 225 8.80 13.87 -14.47
CA PHE A 225 8.07 14.15 -13.23
C PHE A 225 6.66 13.56 -13.26
N VAL A 226 5.94 13.72 -14.38
CA VAL A 226 4.59 13.16 -14.56
C VAL A 226 4.56 11.63 -14.54
N ARG A 227 5.62 10.98 -15.05
CA ARG A 227 5.74 9.51 -15.12
C ARG A 227 6.13 8.89 -13.78
N ASP A 228 7.09 9.46 -13.08
CA ASP A 228 7.72 8.86 -11.90
C ASP A 228 7.30 9.50 -10.57
N ARG A 229 6.79 10.74 -10.61
CA ARG A 229 6.27 11.53 -9.47
C ARG A 229 7.23 11.57 -8.28
N ASP A 230 6.78 11.13 -7.11
CA ASP A 230 7.51 11.26 -5.85
C ASP A 230 8.85 10.52 -5.88
N ASP A 231 8.95 9.39 -6.58
CA ASP A 231 10.17 8.58 -6.59
C ASP A 231 11.36 9.32 -7.23
N ILE A 232 11.12 10.09 -8.31
CA ILE A 232 12.19 10.90 -8.93
C ILE A 232 12.49 12.16 -8.11
N VAL A 233 11.47 12.80 -7.55
CA VAL A 233 11.64 14.00 -6.71
C VAL A 233 12.49 13.68 -5.49
N ASN A 234 12.21 12.58 -4.78
CA ASN A 234 12.97 12.18 -3.60
C ASN A 234 14.44 11.93 -3.94
N LYS A 235 14.74 11.23 -5.04
CA LYS A 235 16.13 10.99 -5.46
C LYS A 235 16.90 12.28 -5.74
N TYR A 236 16.27 13.21 -6.46
CA TYR A 236 16.88 14.51 -6.73
C TYR A 236 17.07 15.33 -5.46
N TYR A 237 16.10 15.27 -4.53
CA TYR A 237 16.21 15.96 -3.24
C TYR A 237 17.28 15.33 -2.34
N ASP A 238 17.36 14.02 -2.24
CA ASP A 238 18.39 13.30 -1.48
C ASP A 238 19.80 13.66 -2.00
N CYS A 239 19.95 13.75 -3.33
CA CYS A 239 21.17 14.20 -3.99
C CYS A 239 21.48 15.67 -3.69
N PHE A 240 20.49 16.54 -3.84
CA PHE A 240 20.61 17.98 -3.59
C PHE A 240 21.01 18.25 -2.13
N SER A 241 20.30 17.66 -1.17
CA SER A 241 20.58 17.80 0.25
C SER A 241 22.00 17.40 0.60
N TYR A 242 22.49 16.29 0.05
CA TYR A 242 23.87 15.86 0.26
C TYR A 242 24.90 16.81 -0.36
N GLU A 243 24.68 17.26 -1.61
CA GLU A 243 25.56 18.23 -2.28
C GLU A 243 25.64 19.56 -1.52
N THR A 244 24.55 19.99 -0.89
CA THR A 244 24.48 21.20 -0.05
C THR A 244 25.27 21.06 1.25
N ILE A 245 25.37 19.86 1.81
CA ILE A 245 25.95 19.63 3.15
C ILE A 245 27.47 19.33 3.10
N ASP A 246 27.93 18.59 2.09
CA ASP A 246 29.29 18.01 2.08
C ASP A 246 30.36 18.86 1.36
N LYS A 247 29.99 19.97 0.70
CA LYS A 247 30.95 20.83 0.01
C LYS A 247 31.24 22.11 0.80
N GLU A 248 32.52 22.42 1.01
CA GLU A 248 33.01 23.76 1.43
C GLU A 248 32.56 24.89 0.48
N ASN A 249 32.06 24.56 -0.72
CA ASN A 249 31.51 25.45 -1.74
C ASN A 249 30.00 25.27 -1.98
N GLY A 250 29.25 24.62 -1.08
CA GLY A 250 27.79 24.51 -1.16
C GLY A 250 27.08 25.83 -0.87
N GLU A 251 25.86 26.01 -1.38
CA GLU A 251 24.98 27.09 -0.94
C GLU A 251 24.66 26.87 0.55
N ASP A 252 24.95 27.86 1.40
CA ASP A 252 24.65 27.75 2.82
C ASP A 252 23.13 27.63 3.03
N ILE A 253 22.69 26.75 3.94
CA ILE A 253 21.26 26.42 4.14
C ILE A 253 20.39 27.67 4.44
N PRO A 254 20.85 28.65 5.25
CA PRO A 254 20.24 29.98 5.36
C PRO A 254 20.04 30.70 4.02
N SER A 255 21.04 30.73 3.14
CA SER A 255 20.94 31.38 1.83
C SER A 255 19.89 30.71 0.93
N LEU A 256 19.85 29.37 0.97
CA LEU A 256 18.81 28.59 0.30
C LEU A 256 17.40 28.94 0.82
N PHE A 257 17.25 29.07 2.14
CA PHE A 257 15.98 29.49 2.75
C PHE A 257 15.60 30.91 2.34
N ASP A 258 16.55 31.84 2.31
CA ASP A 258 16.32 33.21 1.86
C ASP A 258 15.92 33.27 0.38
N GLY A 259 16.54 32.45 -0.47
CA GLY A 259 16.15 32.27 -1.87
C GLY A 259 14.71 31.75 -2.01
N PHE A 260 14.33 30.77 -1.20
CA PHE A 260 12.94 30.27 -1.12
C PHE A 260 11.97 31.39 -0.71
N VAL A 261 12.28 32.15 0.33
CA VAL A 261 11.43 33.25 0.83
C VAL A 261 11.33 34.39 -0.20
N LYS A 262 12.42 34.75 -0.89
CA LYS A 262 12.39 35.75 -1.97
C LYS A 262 11.42 35.37 -3.09
N LYS A 263 11.44 34.11 -3.53
CA LYS A 263 10.47 33.60 -4.51
C LYS A 263 9.05 33.63 -3.94
N LEU A 264 8.87 33.24 -2.67
CA LEU A 264 7.56 33.30 -2.01
C LEU A 264 6.97 34.72 -1.99
N HIS A 265 7.77 35.73 -1.67
CA HIS A 265 7.33 37.14 -1.72
C HIS A 265 6.88 37.57 -3.12
N PHE A 266 7.60 37.15 -4.18
CA PHE A 266 7.17 37.39 -5.55
C PHE A 266 5.80 36.77 -5.81
N LEU A 267 5.58 35.51 -5.39
CA LEU A 267 4.29 34.83 -5.55
C LEU A 267 3.16 35.52 -4.79
N THR A 268 3.43 36.02 -3.57
CA THR A 268 2.48 36.81 -2.78
C THR A 268 2.07 38.09 -3.49
N LYS A 269 3.03 38.80 -4.08
CA LYS A 269 2.74 39.98 -4.90
C LYS A 269 1.89 39.62 -6.12
N MET A 270 2.22 38.54 -6.83
CA MET A 270 1.43 38.07 -7.98
C MET A 270 0.01 37.66 -7.60
N LYS A 271 -0.18 37.01 -6.44
CA LYS A 271 -1.52 36.65 -5.94
C LYS A 271 -2.36 37.89 -5.68
N ALA A 272 -1.78 38.93 -5.07
CA ALA A 272 -2.47 40.20 -4.85
C ALA A 272 -2.87 40.87 -6.18
N LEU A 273 -1.98 40.89 -7.18
CA LEU A 273 -2.29 41.45 -8.51
C LEU A 273 -3.39 40.68 -9.24
N LEU A 274 -3.34 39.34 -9.21
CA LEU A 274 -4.37 38.49 -9.82
C LEU A 274 -5.74 38.71 -9.15
N ASN A 275 -5.78 38.83 -7.82
CA ASN A 275 -7.01 39.14 -7.10
C ASN A 275 -7.57 40.52 -7.47
N GLY A 276 -6.71 41.52 -7.68
CA GLY A 276 -7.10 42.86 -8.13
C GLY A 276 -7.77 42.85 -9.52
N GLU A 277 -7.35 41.96 -10.41
CA GLU A 277 -7.92 41.74 -11.74
C GLU A 277 -9.10 40.73 -11.73
N ASN A 278 -9.61 40.34 -10.56
CA ASN A 278 -10.66 39.33 -10.38
C ASN A 278 -10.32 37.94 -10.99
N VAL A 279 -9.03 37.60 -11.10
CA VAL A 279 -8.57 36.29 -11.55
C VAL A 279 -8.40 35.38 -10.34
N HIS A 280 -9.35 34.46 -10.14
CA HIS A 280 -9.29 33.48 -9.05
C HIS A 280 -8.26 32.37 -9.32
N ALA A 281 -7.02 32.59 -8.90
CA ALA A 281 -5.93 31.63 -9.01
C ALA A 281 -5.78 30.77 -7.74
N ASN A 282 -5.62 29.46 -7.94
CA ASN A 282 -5.29 28.51 -6.87
C ASN A 282 -3.78 28.20 -6.83
N GLY A 283 -3.37 27.45 -5.83
CA GLY A 283 -1.99 27.05 -5.57
C GLY A 283 -1.20 26.42 -6.74
N LEU A 284 -1.86 25.84 -7.74
CA LEU A 284 -1.18 25.25 -8.91
C LEU A 284 -0.52 26.30 -9.80
N VAL A 285 -1.11 27.50 -9.88
CA VAL A 285 -0.50 28.63 -10.61
C VAL A 285 0.84 28.96 -9.97
N TYR A 286 0.85 29.08 -8.65
CA TYR A 286 2.03 29.45 -7.89
C TYR A 286 3.09 28.33 -7.85
N GLU A 287 2.69 27.06 -7.91
CA GLU A 287 3.62 25.94 -8.13
C GLU A 287 4.38 26.09 -9.47
N CYS A 288 3.66 26.39 -10.56
CA CYS A 288 4.26 26.57 -11.88
C CYS A 288 5.13 27.83 -11.95
N LEU A 289 4.71 28.92 -11.29
CA LEU A 289 5.51 30.14 -11.20
C LEU A 289 6.79 29.92 -10.38
N TYR A 290 6.71 29.23 -9.24
CA TYR A 290 7.91 28.90 -8.45
C TYR A 290 8.91 28.09 -9.28
N TRP A 291 8.41 27.09 -10.03
CA TRP A 291 9.22 26.31 -10.94
C TRP A 291 9.89 27.21 -12.01
N ALA A 292 9.13 28.07 -12.68
CA ALA A 292 9.66 28.96 -13.71
C ALA A 292 10.71 29.94 -13.16
N LEU A 293 10.49 30.50 -11.97
CA LEU A 293 11.48 31.34 -11.28
C LEU A 293 12.76 30.57 -10.95
N SER A 294 12.65 29.30 -10.57
CA SER A 294 13.82 28.46 -10.28
C SER A 294 14.58 28.05 -11.54
N VAL A 295 13.90 27.87 -12.67
CA VAL A 295 14.54 27.73 -13.98
C VAL A 295 15.28 29.01 -14.36
N CYS A 296 14.63 30.18 -14.20
CA CYS A 296 15.25 31.47 -14.48
C CYS A 296 16.54 31.69 -13.67
N GLU A 297 16.51 31.39 -12.37
CA GLU A 297 17.68 31.47 -11.50
C GLU A 297 18.81 30.55 -11.98
N LYS A 298 18.49 29.31 -12.36
CA LYS A 298 19.46 28.36 -12.91
C LYS A 298 20.07 28.82 -14.24
N GLU A 299 19.29 29.52 -15.07
CA GLU A 299 19.74 30.16 -16.31
C GLU A 299 20.37 31.56 -16.08
N ASN A 300 20.71 31.91 -14.84
CA ASN A 300 21.33 33.18 -14.43
C ASN A 300 20.49 34.44 -14.77
N VAL A 301 19.16 34.30 -14.81
CA VAL A 301 18.22 35.42 -14.94
C VAL A 301 17.87 35.96 -13.56
N SER A 302 18.34 37.18 -13.27
CA SER A 302 18.09 37.91 -12.03
C SER A 302 16.58 38.15 -11.77
N ILE A 303 16.12 37.98 -10.52
CA ILE A 303 14.71 38.16 -10.15
C ILE A 303 14.21 39.59 -10.40
N GLU A 304 15.10 40.58 -10.38
CA GLU A 304 14.81 42.00 -10.65
C GLU A 304 14.29 42.20 -12.07
N ARG A 305 14.87 41.49 -13.06
CA ARG A 305 14.45 41.52 -14.47
C ARG A 305 13.00 41.07 -14.64
N ILE A 306 12.57 40.13 -13.79
CA ILE A 306 11.23 39.51 -13.80
C ILE A 306 10.27 40.27 -12.88
N SER A 307 10.79 41.08 -11.95
CA SER A 307 10.02 41.83 -10.95
C SER A 307 9.56 43.21 -11.42
N ASN A 308 9.92 43.62 -12.64
CA ASN A 308 9.47 44.90 -13.18
C ASN A 308 7.95 44.90 -13.45
N ALA A 309 7.31 46.08 -13.32
CA ALA A 309 5.86 46.21 -13.38
C ALA A 309 5.27 45.77 -14.73
N VAL A 310 5.98 46.01 -15.84
CA VAL A 310 5.53 45.64 -17.19
C VAL A 310 5.48 44.13 -17.35
N PHE A 311 6.50 43.42 -16.86
CA PHE A 311 6.56 41.97 -16.87
C PHE A 311 5.42 41.38 -16.04
N GLN A 312 5.20 41.92 -14.82
CA GLN A 312 4.15 41.47 -13.92
C GLN A 312 2.75 41.67 -14.51
N ASP A 313 2.46 42.83 -15.11
CA ASP A 313 1.18 43.09 -15.81
C ASP A 313 0.94 42.10 -16.96
N ARG A 314 1.95 41.87 -17.81
CA ARG A 314 1.87 40.89 -18.90
C ARG A 314 1.63 39.47 -18.39
N LEU A 315 2.29 39.11 -17.29
CA LEU A 315 2.15 37.80 -16.66
C LEU A 315 0.74 37.61 -16.09
N VAL A 316 0.19 38.61 -15.40
CA VAL A 316 -1.19 38.59 -14.88
C VAL A 316 -2.19 38.38 -16.02
N LYS A 317 -2.06 39.13 -17.12
CA LYS A 317 -2.92 38.99 -18.30
C LYS A 317 -2.81 37.60 -18.94
N HIS A 318 -1.60 37.07 -19.07
CA HIS A 318 -1.38 35.72 -19.58
C HIS A 318 -2.03 34.66 -18.71
N LEU A 319 -1.85 34.75 -17.38
CA LEU A 319 -2.46 33.82 -16.43
C LEU A 319 -3.98 33.92 -16.43
N GLY A 320 -4.55 35.13 -16.49
CA GLY A 320 -5.99 35.34 -16.61
C GLY A 320 -6.59 34.65 -17.84
N LYS A 321 -5.96 34.80 -19.01
CA LYS A 321 -6.39 34.14 -20.26
C LYS A 321 -6.29 32.61 -20.19
N ASN A 322 -5.28 32.09 -19.49
CA ASN A 322 -4.93 30.67 -19.46
C ASN A 322 -5.33 29.96 -18.15
N ILE A 323 -6.17 30.58 -17.31
CA ILE A 323 -6.49 30.10 -15.97
C ILE A 323 -7.14 28.70 -15.96
N HIS A 324 -7.84 28.35 -17.05
CA HIS A 324 -8.53 27.07 -17.23
C HIS A 324 -7.59 25.85 -17.22
N TYR A 325 -6.29 26.02 -17.53
CA TYR A 325 -5.31 24.94 -17.40
C TYR A 325 -5.05 24.56 -15.94
N TYR A 326 -5.33 25.45 -14.98
CA TYR A 326 -5.01 25.29 -13.56
C TYR A 326 -6.17 24.77 -12.71
N ALA A 327 -7.22 24.20 -13.29
CA ALA A 327 -8.38 23.70 -12.53
C ALA A 327 -8.02 22.49 -11.62
N LEU A 328 -8.59 22.44 -10.40
CA LEU A 328 -8.28 21.43 -9.37
C LEU A 328 -8.90 20.06 -9.63
N ASP A 329 -10.03 20.02 -10.35
CA ASP A 329 -10.78 18.81 -10.73
C ASP A 329 -10.03 17.90 -11.71
N LYS A 330 -8.94 18.42 -12.28
CA LYS A 330 -8.12 17.89 -13.37
C LYS A 330 -6.74 17.37 -12.94
N ASN A 331 -6.39 17.44 -11.65
CA ASN A 331 -5.06 17.12 -11.12
C ASN A 331 -4.54 15.67 -11.29
N MET A 332 -5.29 14.77 -11.95
CA MET A 332 -4.89 13.37 -12.11
C MET A 332 -4.45 12.99 -13.53
N TYR A 333 -4.67 13.83 -14.55
CA TYR A 333 -4.30 13.50 -15.93
C TYR A 333 -2.90 14.03 -16.29
N SER A 334 -2.03 13.10 -16.68
CA SER A 334 -0.65 13.37 -17.12
C SER A 334 -0.54 14.47 -18.18
N GLN A 335 -1.54 14.58 -19.05
CA GLN A 335 -1.58 15.57 -20.12
C GLN A 335 -1.78 17.01 -19.60
N GLN A 336 -2.68 17.20 -18.64
CA GLN A 336 -3.00 18.51 -18.09
C GLN A 336 -1.85 19.08 -17.26
N VAL A 337 -1.09 18.21 -16.56
CA VAL A 337 0.14 18.64 -15.90
C VAL A 337 1.09 19.23 -16.94
N LYS A 338 1.33 18.56 -18.07
CA LYS A 338 2.24 19.07 -19.12
C LYS A 338 1.76 20.40 -19.70
N GLU A 339 0.47 20.55 -19.95
CA GLU A 339 -0.12 21.77 -20.53
C GLU A 339 0.08 23.00 -19.64
N ARG A 340 -0.06 22.86 -18.31
CA ARG A 340 0.19 23.97 -17.37
C ARG A 340 1.63 24.48 -17.42
N TYR A 341 2.59 23.56 -17.34
CA TYR A 341 4.01 23.90 -17.38
C TYR A 341 4.41 24.45 -18.76
N ALA A 342 3.86 23.91 -19.85
CA ALA A 342 4.07 24.45 -21.19
C ALA A 342 3.51 25.88 -21.34
N SER A 343 2.32 26.15 -20.78
CA SER A 343 1.71 27.49 -20.83
C SER A 343 2.55 28.54 -20.12
N ILE A 344 3.13 28.23 -18.95
CA ILE A 344 4.00 29.18 -18.25
C ILE A 344 5.36 29.32 -18.95
N SER A 345 5.92 28.22 -19.46
CA SER A 345 7.19 28.23 -20.20
C SER A 345 7.13 29.15 -21.41
N SER A 346 6.09 28.99 -22.24
CA SER A 346 5.85 29.82 -23.44
C SER A 346 5.80 31.32 -23.11
N PHE A 347 5.23 31.69 -21.96
CA PHE A 347 5.23 33.08 -21.53
C PHE A 347 6.65 33.56 -21.21
N PHE A 348 7.39 32.82 -20.39
CA PHE A 348 8.74 33.21 -19.99
C PHE A 348 9.69 33.27 -21.21
N GLU A 349 9.64 32.31 -22.13
CA GLU A 349 10.39 32.32 -23.40
C GLU A 349 10.04 33.53 -24.28
N SER A 350 8.78 33.98 -24.28
CA SER A 350 8.39 35.17 -25.06
C SER A 350 8.93 36.49 -24.49
N GLN A 351 9.28 36.50 -23.19
CA GLN A 351 9.73 37.71 -22.49
C GLN A 351 11.23 37.70 -22.19
N LEU A 352 11.87 36.54 -22.21
CA LEU A 352 13.26 36.31 -21.80
C LEU A 352 14.01 35.53 -22.88
N ASN A 353 15.32 35.75 -22.99
CA ASN A 353 16.17 35.04 -23.95
C ASN A 353 16.69 33.71 -23.36
N ILE A 354 15.77 32.83 -22.95
CA ILE A 354 16.06 31.51 -22.38
C ILE A 354 15.11 30.47 -22.99
N SER A 355 15.53 29.21 -23.07
CA SER A 355 14.70 28.09 -23.54
C SER A 355 14.30 27.18 -22.37
N PHE A 356 13.05 26.73 -22.36
CA PHE A 356 12.51 25.81 -21.36
C PHE A 356 12.44 24.36 -21.87
N ASP A 357 12.88 24.06 -23.10
CA ASP A 357 12.68 22.76 -23.73
C ASP A 357 13.28 21.59 -22.93
N GLU A 358 14.51 21.74 -22.43
CA GLU A 358 15.21 20.74 -21.59
C GLU A 358 14.48 20.49 -20.26
N TYR A 359 13.76 21.49 -19.76
CA TYR A 359 12.99 21.43 -18.52
C TYR A 359 11.59 20.82 -18.71
N LEU A 360 11.10 20.74 -19.94
CA LEU A 360 9.80 20.13 -20.25
C LEU A 360 9.94 18.68 -20.70
N LYS A 361 10.96 18.37 -21.51
CA LYS A 361 11.12 17.08 -22.19
C LYS A 361 12.47 16.45 -21.86
N SER A 362 12.42 15.29 -21.19
CA SER A 362 13.58 14.40 -21.11
C SER A 362 13.91 13.80 -22.47
N ASP A 363 15.20 13.82 -22.80
CA ASP A 363 15.82 13.15 -23.93
C ASP A 363 16.82 12.08 -23.45
N ASN A 364 17.55 11.46 -24.38
CA ASN A 364 18.55 10.44 -24.03
C ASN A 364 19.74 11.02 -23.27
N GLU A 365 20.11 12.26 -23.57
CA GLU A 365 21.22 12.96 -22.90
C GLU A 365 20.89 13.22 -21.43
N PHE A 366 19.67 13.69 -21.13
CA PHE A 366 19.16 13.82 -19.78
C PHE A 366 19.25 12.51 -19.02
N LEU A 367 18.86 11.37 -19.62
CA LEU A 367 18.91 10.08 -18.95
C LEU A 367 20.35 9.65 -18.63
N ILE A 368 21.29 9.90 -19.54
CA ILE A 368 22.72 9.63 -19.33
C ILE A 368 23.25 10.52 -18.20
N ASN A 369 22.97 11.82 -18.23
CA ASN A 369 23.43 12.78 -17.24
C ASN A 369 22.81 12.51 -15.85
N TYR A 370 21.51 12.21 -15.81
CA TYR A 370 20.82 11.78 -14.60
C TYR A 370 21.46 10.52 -14.01
N ASN A 371 21.66 9.47 -14.81
CA ASN A 371 22.28 8.24 -14.32
C ASN A 371 23.70 8.50 -13.81
N LYS A 372 24.52 9.26 -14.55
CA LYS A 372 25.87 9.65 -14.10
C LYS A 372 25.85 10.45 -12.80
N LYS A 373 24.95 11.43 -12.67
CA LYS A 373 24.82 12.26 -11.46
C LYS A 373 24.41 11.40 -10.27
N MET A 374 23.38 10.57 -10.45
CA MET A 374 22.92 9.66 -9.40
C MET A 374 24.01 8.65 -9.04
N ASP A 375 24.73 8.07 -10.00
CA ASP A 375 25.84 7.16 -9.73
C ASP A 375 26.95 7.85 -8.93
N LEU A 376 27.31 9.11 -9.24
CA LEU A 376 28.31 9.86 -8.51
C LEU A 376 27.86 10.21 -7.08
N TYR A 377 26.63 10.71 -6.93
CA TYR A 377 26.01 10.97 -5.63
C TYR A 377 25.99 9.71 -4.75
N MET A 378 25.54 8.59 -5.32
CA MET A 378 25.44 7.33 -4.62
C MET A 378 26.83 6.76 -4.25
N LYS A 379 27.84 6.91 -5.14
CA LYS A 379 29.24 6.56 -4.83
C LYS A 379 29.81 7.35 -3.66
N THR A 380 29.60 8.66 -3.65
CA THR A 380 30.19 9.57 -2.66
C THR A 380 29.53 9.40 -1.29
N ARG A 381 28.20 9.39 -1.24
CA ARG A 381 27.42 9.22 0.00
C ARG A 381 27.67 7.88 0.71
N HIS A 382 27.98 6.82 -0.04
CA HIS A 382 28.10 5.46 0.47
C HIS A 382 29.48 4.83 0.28
N ALA A 383 30.52 5.66 0.09
CA ALA A 383 31.91 5.22 -0.08
C ALA A 383 32.48 4.49 1.15
N GLN A 384 31.91 4.73 2.33
CA GLN A 384 32.30 4.06 3.57
C GLN A 384 31.32 2.92 3.85
N THR A 385 31.83 1.70 3.88
CA THR A 385 31.09 0.52 4.32
C THR A 385 30.79 0.74 5.81
N GLU A 386 29.54 1.10 6.13
CA GLU A 386 29.11 1.26 7.52
C GLU A 386 29.43 -0.01 8.32
N GLU A 387 29.93 0.17 9.55
CA GLU A 387 30.15 -0.93 10.49
C GLU A 387 28.86 -1.72 10.66
N GLN A 388 28.99 -3.04 10.58
CA GLN A 388 27.86 -3.95 10.52
C GLN A 388 27.22 -4.05 11.91
N PRO A 389 25.89 -3.94 12.02
CA PRO A 389 25.29 -4.06 13.32
C PRO A 389 25.48 -5.47 13.89
N THR A 390 25.98 -5.56 15.11
CA THR A 390 26.11 -6.78 15.90
C THR A 390 24.70 -7.36 16.11
N LYS A 391 24.49 -8.61 15.69
CA LYS A 391 23.17 -9.25 15.73
C LYS A 391 22.78 -9.56 17.17
N ALA A 392 21.62 -9.07 17.58
CA ALA A 392 21.13 -9.24 18.94
C ALA A 392 20.23 -10.47 19.07
N VAL A 393 20.55 -11.33 20.03
CA VAL A 393 19.62 -12.39 20.47
C VAL A 393 18.43 -11.69 21.14
N ALA A 394 17.21 -12.11 20.80
CA ALA A 394 16.04 -11.55 21.46
C ALA A 394 16.02 -11.99 22.92
N THR A 395 15.88 -11.03 23.82
CA THR A 395 15.60 -11.27 25.24
C THR A 395 14.09 -11.19 25.46
N SER A 396 13.58 -11.76 26.54
CA SER A 396 12.15 -11.65 26.88
C SER A 396 11.98 -10.73 28.08
N SER A 397 10.88 -10.00 28.12
CA SER A 397 10.54 -9.13 29.24
C SER A 397 9.03 -9.06 29.44
N SER A 398 8.60 -9.10 30.70
CA SER A 398 7.18 -8.95 31.02
C SER A 398 6.67 -7.54 30.75
N ILE A 399 5.39 -7.42 30.40
CA ILE A 399 4.73 -6.13 30.25
C ILE A 399 4.87 -5.28 31.51
N GLY A 400 4.70 -5.86 32.71
CA GLY A 400 4.86 -5.14 33.97
C GLY A 400 6.25 -4.53 34.14
N TYR A 401 7.31 -5.26 33.79
CA TYR A 401 8.68 -4.74 33.83
C TYR A 401 8.88 -3.59 32.84
N LEU A 402 8.39 -3.72 31.61
CA LEU A 402 8.46 -2.66 30.60
C LEU A 402 7.74 -1.39 31.03
N LEU A 403 6.54 -1.51 31.60
CA LEU A 403 5.79 -0.36 32.14
C LEU A 403 6.58 0.36 33.23
N ASN A 404 7.23 -0.38 34.13
CA ASN A 404 8.09 0.21 35.16
C ASN A 404 9.31 0.93 34.56
N LYS A 405 9.93 0.37 33.51
CA LYS A 405 11.04 1.00 32.79
C LYS A 405 10.60 2.31 32.11
N MET A 406 9.40 2.32 31.52
CA MET A 406 8.79 3.53 30.95
C MET A 406 8.53 4.60 32.01
N LYS A 407 7.96 4.22 33.17
CA LYS A 407 7.70 5.14 34.29
C LYS A 407 8.97 5.82 34.80
N ARG A 408 10.09 5.09 34.82
CA ARG A 408 11.43 5.59 35.20
C ARG A 408 12.11 6.45 34.12
N GLY A 409 11.51 6.60 32.94
CA GLY A 409 12.12 7.34 31.82
C GLY A 409 13.28 6.61 31.14
N LYS A 410 13.44 5.30 31.38
CA LYS A 410 14.48 4.46 30.76
C LYS A 410 13.99 3.73 29.49
N PHE A 411 12.78 4.04 29.04
CA PHE A 411 12.20 3.50 27.81
C PHE A 411 11.40 4.59 27.08
N GLU A 412 11.91 5.01 25.93
CA GLU A 412 11.30 6.00 25.05
C GLU A 412 10.36 5.30 24.06
N LEU A 413 9.06 5.34 24.36
CA LEU A 413 8.02 4.69 23.56
C LEU A 413 7.75 5.41 22.23
N ARG A 414 7.93 6.74 22.19
CA ARG A 414 7.60 7.59 21.03
C ARG A 414 8.76 8.50 20.61
N PRO A 415 9.87 7.93 20.11
CA PRO A 415 10.90 8.75 19.48
C PRO A 415 10.36 9.50 18.25
N PRO A 416 11.03 10.58 17.81
CA PRO A 416 10.49 11.51 16.81
C PRO A 416 10.15 10.90 15.44
N TYR A 417 10.83 9.83 15.01
CA TYR A 417 10.53 9.16 13.74
C TYR A 417 9.28 8.27 13.79
N GLN A 418 8.77 7.93 14.98
CA GLN A 418 7.58 7.11 15.12
C GLN A 418 6.33 7.84 14.64
N ARG A 419 5.36 7.06 14.18
CA ARG A 419 4.06 7.57 13.75
C ARG A 419 3.13 7.88 14.92
N ASP A 420 2.00 8.46 14.58
CA ASP A 420 0.89 8.66 15.51
C ASP A 420 0.19 7.35 15.88
N GLU A 421 -0.54 7.38 17.00
CA GLU A 421 -1.32 6.24 17.45
C GLU A 421 -2.52 5.99 16.52
N VAL A 422 -2.62 4.75 16.03
CA VAL A 422 -3.74 4.28 15.21
C VAL A 422 -4.87 3.80 16.12
N VAL A 423 -6.03 4.45 16.00
CA VAL A 423 -7.22 4.19 16.82
C VAL A 423 -8.15 3.22 16.07
N ASP A 424 -7.89 1.92 16.22
CA ASP A 424 -8.81 0.86 15.78
C ASP A 424 -9.04 -0.11 16.93
N ILE A 425 -10.19 0.04 17.60
CA ILE A 425 -10.55 -0.76 18.78
C ILE A 425 -10.70 -2.25 18.44
N ARG A 426 -11.10 -2.60 17.23
CA ARG A 426 -11.27 -4.02 16.85
C ARG A 426 -9.91 -4.70 16.72
N LYS A 427 -8.95 -4.05 16.05
CA LYS A 427 -7.56 -4.54 15.97
C LYS A 427 -6.89 -4.57 17.34
N ALA A 428 -7.13 -3.53 18.15
CA ALA A 428 -6.61 -3.46 19.51
C ALA A 428 -7.14 -4.62 20.37
N SER A 429 -8.45 -4.91 20.29
CA SER A 429 -9.07 -6.02 21.01
C SER A 429 -8.52 -7.38 20.58
N ALA A 430 -8.29 -7.58 19.27
CA ALA A 430 -7.68 -8.82 18.76
C ALA A 430 -6.24 -9.03 19.27
N LEU A 431 -5.47 -7.97 19.49
CA LEU A 431 -4.15 -8.06 20.11
C LEU A 431 -4.25 -8.47 21.58
N ILE A 432 -5.13 -7.83 22.37
CA ILE A 432 -5.35 -8.18 23.77
C ILE A 432 -5.85 -9.62 23.90
N GLU A 433 -6.78 -10.05 23.06
CA GLU A 433 -7.25 -11.43 23.01
C GLU A 433 -6.09 -12.41 22.71
N SER A 434 -5.17 -12.04 21.81
CA SER A 434 -3.99 -12.87 21.50
C SER A 434 -3.08 -13.03 22.72
N ILE A 435 -2.84 -11.96 23.48
CA ILE A 435 -2.08 -12.00 24.74
C ILE A 435 -2.77 -12.92 25.76
N LEU A 436 -4.08 -12.78 25.92
CA LEU A 436 -4.89 -13.59 26.82
C LEU A 436 -4.97 -15.07 26.39
N LEU A 437 -4.81 -15.37 25.10
CA LEU A 437 -4.70 -16.74 24.60
C LEU A 437 -3.27 -17.30 24.71
N GLY A 438 -2.29 -16.50 25.13
CA GLY A 438 -0.88 -16.90 25.20
C GLY A 438 -0.22 -17.02 23.82
N VAL A 439 -0.79 -16.38 22.80
CA VAL A 439 -0.19 -16.30 21.47
C VAL A 439 1.07 -15.45 21.54
N LYS A 440 2.20 -15.96 21.04
CA LYS A 440 3.42 -15.17 20.86
C LYS A 440 3.20 -14.12 19.78
N ILE A 441 3.23 -12.84 20.17
CA ILE A 441 3.24 -11.73 19.24
C ILE A 441 4.65 -11.52 18.71
N ASN A 442 4.80 -10.78 17.61
CA ASN A 442 6.12 -10.48 17.06
C ASN A 442 7.03 -9.83 18.14
N PRO A 443 8.36 -9.95 18.07
CA PRO A 443 9.23 -9.17 18.93
C PRO A 443 9.08 -7.67 18.68
N ILE A 444 9.50 -6.86 19.65
CA ILE A 444 9.75 -5.42 19.48
C ILE A 444 11.24 -5.20 19.27
N SER A 445 11.60 -4.14 18.56
CA SER A 445 13.00 -3.76 18.36
C SER A 445 13.28 -2.46 19.08
N VAL A 446 14.37 -2.43 19.84
CA VAL A 446 14.80 -1.24 20.61
C VAL A 446 16.26 -0.93 20.31
N TYR A 447 16.60 0.36 20.36
CA TYR A 447 17.97 0.85 20.34
C TYR A 447 18.38 1.19 21.78
N LEU A 448 19.38 0.51 22.32
CA LEU A 448 19.92 0.80 23.65
C LEU A 448 21.05 1.81 23.51
N ARG A 449 20.79 3.03 23.97
CA ARG A 449 21.77 4.12 24.02
C ARG A 449 22.77 3.93 25.14
N ASP A 450 23.91 4.61 25.05
CA ASP A 450 24.97 4.58 26.07
C ASP A 450 24.54 5.16 27.43
N ASP A 451 23.47 5.97 27.48
CA ASP A 451 22.84 6.47 28.72
C ASP A 451 21.78 5.51 29.31
N GLU A 452 21.74 4.28 28.79
CA GLU A 452 20.84 3.17 29.13
C GLU A 452 19.36 3.42 28.83
N VAL A 453 19.04 4.45 28.04
CA VAL A 453 17.68 4.67 27.56
C VAL A 453 17.41 3.74 26.37
N CYS A 454 16.33 2.95 26.46
CA CYS A 454 15.85 2.15 25.32
C CYS A 454 14.92 2.98 24.45
N GLU A 455 15.33 3.25 23.22
CA GLU A 455 14.52 3.91 22.20
C GLU A 455 13.76 2.87 21.36
N LEU A 456 12.45 3.02 21.23
CA LEU A 456 11.64 2.06 20.48
C LEU A 456 11.77 2.24 18.96
N ILE A 457 12.23 1.20 18.25
CA ILE A 457 12.31 1.15 16.79
C ILE A 457 11.03 0.55 16.19
N ASP A 458 10.59 -0.63 16.65
CA ASP A 458 9.38 -1.29 16.16
C ASP A 458 8.50 -1.82 17.29
N GLY A 459 7.19 -1.79 17.10
CA GLY A 459 6.21 -2.31 18.07
C GLY A 459 5.41 -1.27 18.84
N GLN A 460 5.58 0.01 18.51
CA GLN A 460 4.90 1.14 19.17
C GLN A 460 3.38 0.92 19.30
N GLN A 461 2.70 0.52 18.22
CA GLN A 461 1.24 0.37 18.21
C GLN A 461 0.77 -0.80 19.09
N ARG A 462 1.61 -1.82 19.27
CA ARG A 462 1.33 -2.98 20.14
C ARG A 462 1.43 -2.56 21.60
N LEU A 463 2.53 -1.90 21.97
CA LEU A 463 2.71 -1.38 23.33
C LEU A 463 1.67 -0.31 23.69
N LEU A 464 1.37 0.64 22.80
CA LEU A 464 0.31 1.64 23.01
C LEU A 464 -1.08 1.01 23.19
N THR A 465 -1.34 -0.12 22.52
CA THR A 465 -2.59 -0.87 22.73
C THR A 465 -2.66 -1.47 24.12
N ILE A 466 -1.57 -2.09 24.59
CA ILE A 466 -1.50 -2.69 25.92
C ILE A 466 -1.63 -1.61 27.00
N ILE A 467 -0.84 -0.53 26.89
CA ILE A 467 -0.89 0.64 27.77
C ILE A 467 -2.29 1.26 27.77
N GLY A 468 -2.87 1.45 26.58
CA GLY A 468 -4.20 2.00 26.43
C GLY A 468 -5.29 1.12 27.05
N PHE A 469 -5.18 -0.20 26.95
CA PHE A 469 -6.14 -1.11 27.60
C PHE A 469 -6.04 -1.06 29.12
N ILE A 470 -4.81 -1.12 29.66
CA ILE A 470 -4.53 -1.03 31.11
C ILE A 470 -4.94 0.34 31.67
N GLY A 471 -4.80 1.39 30.86
CA GLY A 471 -5.12 2.77 31.25
C GLY A 471 -3.97 3.52 31.90
N GLU A 472 -2.74 3.15 31.56
CA GLU A 472 -1.51 3.79 32.01
C GLU A 472 -1.12 4.98 31.11
N ALA A 473 -0.40 5.94 31.67
CA ALA A 473 0.16 7.06 30.91
C ALA A 473 1.57 6.71 30.42
N TYR A 474 1.99 7.35 29.33
CA TYR A 474 3.33 7.20 28.77
C TYR A 474 3.89 8.58 28.39
N ARG A 475 5.23 8.70 28.25
CA ARG A 475 5.86 9.94 27.78
C ARG A 475 5.78 10.04 26.26
N ASP A 476 5.27 11.17 25.76
CA ASP A 476 5.25 11.44 24.32
C ASP A 476 6.61 11.90 23.79
N GLN A 477 6.66 12.29 22.51
CA GLN A 477 7.87 12.76 21.83
C GLN A 477 8.48 14.05 22.42
N HIS A 478 7.76 14.74 23.31
CA HIS A 478 8.22 15.94 24.02
C HIS A 478 8.60 15.64 25.48
N GLY A 479 8.52 14.37 25.90
CA GLY A 479 8.78 13.96 27.27
C GLY A 479 7.59 14.11 28.21
N GLU A 480 6.44 14.58 27.72
CA GLU A 480 5.24 14.86 28.52
C GLU A 480 4.39 13.60 28.73
N PHE A 481 3.90 13.39 29.94
CA PHE A 481 3.01 12.27 30.23
C PHE A 481 1.63 12.49 29.60
N LYS A 482 1.22 11.57 28.72
CA LYS A 482 -0.10 11.57 28.10
C LYS A 482 -0.73 10.17 28.14
N PRO A 483 -2.06 10.08 28.25
CA PRO A 483 -2.77 8.81 28.06
C PRO A 483 -2.75 8.41 26.58
N SER A 484 -2.94 7.12 26.32
CA SER A 484 -3.25 6.62 24.97
C SER A 484 -4.55 7.24 24.43
N ARG A 485 -4.64 7.43 23.11
CA ARG A 485 -5.89 7.82 22.44
C ARG A 485 -6.99 6.76 22.58
N LYS A 486 -6.63 5.53 22.94
CA LYS A 486 -7.52 4.41 23.27
C LYS A 486 -7.61 4.18 24.78
N ASN A 487 -7.44 5.21 25.61
CA ASN A 487 -7.39 5.03 27.06
C ASN A 487 -8.61 4.27 27.62
N ARG A 488 -8.33 3.17 28.32
CA ARG A 488 -9.29 2.27 28.96
C ARG A 488 -10.43 1.82 28.05
N PHE A 489 -10.10 1.43 26.82
CA PHE A 489 -11.09 0.93 25.88
C PHE A 489 -11.71 -0.41 26.31
N ALA A 490 -12.99 -0.61 26.00
CA ALA A 490 -13.67 -1.89 26.17
C ALA A 490 -13.36 -2.82 24.99
N LEU A 491 -13.16 -4.11 25.27
CA LEU A 491 -12.93 -5.13 24.26
C LEU A 491 -14.12 -5.23 23.29
N LYS A 492 -13.81 -5.41 22.01
CA LYS A 492 -14.76 -5.69 20.92
C LYS A 492 -14.30 -6.94 20.18
N LEU A 493 -14.59 -8.09 20.74
CA LEU A 493 -14.20 -9.39 20.23
C LEU A 493 -15.17 -9.84 19.14
N LYS A 494 -14.60 -10.39 18.07
CA LYS A 494 -15.35 -11.06 17.01
C LYS A 494 -15.34 -12.58 17.16
N SER A 495 -14.44 -13.09 17.99
CA SER A 495 -14.16 -14.52 18.10
C SER A 495 -14.97 -15.10 19.24
N GLU A 496 -15.54 -16.28 19.04
CA GLU A 496 -16.15 -17.08 20.12
C GLU A 496 -15.10 -17.72 21.05
N LEU A 497 -13.88 -17.18 21.09
CA LEU A 497 -12.76 -17.77 21.85
C LEU A 497 -12.80 -17.40 23.32
N LEU A 498 -13.03 -16.11 23.61
CA LEU A 498 -13.16 -15.57 24.95
C LEU A 498 -14.42 -14.68 25.04
N PRO A 499 -15.63 -15.22 24.79
CA PRO A 499 -16.86 -14.42 24.81
C PRO A 499 -17.13 -13.78 26.18
N GLU A 500 -16.66 -14.38 27.26
CA GLU A 500 -16.87 -13.93 28.65
C GLU A 500 -16.15 -12.62 29.01
N ILE A 501 -15.20 -12.17 28.18
CA ILE A 501 -14.50 -10.89 28.36
C ILE A 501 -14.90 -9.84 27.32
N ASP A 502 -15.77 -10.18 26.36
CA ASP A 502 -16.24 -9.20 25.39
C ASP A 502 -16.95 -8.03 26.08
N GLY A 503 -16.73 -6.81 25.58
CA GLY A 503 -17.24 -5.59 26.19
C GLY A 503 -16.57 -5.17 27.51
N LYS A 504 -15.67 -5.97 28.10
CA LYS A 504 -15.00 -5.62 29.36
C LYS A 504 -13.79 -4.70 29.14
N ARG A 505 -13.52 -3.87 30.14
CA ARG A 505 -12.29 -3.07 30.31
C ARG A 505 -11.32 -3.81 31.22
N PHE A 506 -10.06 -3.38 31.27
CA PHE A 506 -9.02 -4.02 32.08
C PHE A 506 -9.40 -4.17 33.56
N ASP A 507 -9.96 -3.12 34.17
CA ASP A 507 -10.43 -3.09 35.56
C ASP A 507 -11.65 -3.98 35.83
N GLN A 508 -12.34 -4.42 34.77
CA GLN A 508 -13.50 -5.31 34.84
C GLN A 508 -13.12 -6.78 34.58
N LEU A 509 -11.86 -7.06 34.23
CA LEU A 509 -11.36 -8.42 34.08
C LEU A 509 -11.11 -9.06 35.45
N SER A 510 -11.18 -10.40 35.52
CA SER A 510 -10.75 -11.12 36.72
C SER A 510 -9.26 -10.94 36.97
N GLN A 511 -8.83 -11.12 38.22
CA GLN A 511 -7.42 -11.02 38.62
C GLN A 511 -6.52 -11.90 37.74
N PHE A 512 -6.96 -13.12 37.43
CA PHE A 512 -6.28 -14.04 36.52
C PHE A 512 -5.97 -13.42 35.14
N PHE A 513 -6.94 -12.76 34.50
CA PHE A 513 -6.71 -12.16 33.19
C PHE A 513 -5.86 -10.89 33.26
N GLN A 514 -5.97 -10.11 34.35
CA GLN A 514 -5.12 -8.94 34.58
C GLN A 514 -3.66 -9.35 34.75
N GLU A 515 -3.39 -10.33 35.63
CA GLU A 515 -2.06 -10.91 35.84
C GLU A 515 -1.49 -11.48 34.54
N ARG A 516 -2.30 -12.22 33.78
CA ARG A 516 -1.86 -12.77 32.49
C ARG A 516 -1.42 -11.70 31.49
N ILE A 517 -2.03 -10.50 31.49
CA ILE A 517 -1.57 -9.39 30.64
C ILE A 517 -0.26 -8.80 31.19
N MET A 518 -0.14 -8.63 32.49
CA MET A 518 1.03 -8.02 33.15
C MET A 518 2.27 -8.92 33.08
N GLU A 519 2.09 -10.23 33.19
CA GLU A 519 3.12 -11.26 33.15
C GLU A 519 3.43 -11.74 31.73
N TYR A 520 2.67 -11.28 30.73
CA TYR A 520 2.94 -11.65 29.34
C TYR A 520 4.35 -11.20 28.93
N ASP A 521 5.16 -12.17 28.52
CA ASP A 521 6.51 -11.93 28.06
C ASP A 521 6.52 -11.54 26.58
N ILE A 522 7.01 -10.33 26.30
CA ILE A 522 7.26 -9.85 24.95
C ILE A 522 8.75 -9.96 24.64
N ASP A 523 9.06 -10.50 23.46
CA ASP A 523 10.45 -10.59 22.99
C ASP A 523 10.95 -9.21 22.53
N ILE A 524 12.18 -8.88 22.90
CA ILE A 524 12.88 -7.63 22.64
C ILE A 524 14.17 -7.91 21.89
N ILE A 525 14.31 -7.33 20.71
CA ILE A 525 15.54 -7.29 19.92
C ILE A 525 16.25 -5.99 20.27
N GLU A 526 17.37 -6.08 20.97
CA GLU A 526 18.11 -4.92 21.48
C GLU A 526 19.35 -4.64 20.64
N ILE A 527 19.38 -3.49 19.95
CA ILE A 527 20.55 -3.05 19.18
C ILE A 527 21.30 -2.04 20.04
N LYS A 528 22.52 -2.37 20.48
CA LYS A 528 23.28 -1.52 21.40
C LYS A 528 24.13 -0.50 20.66
N GLN A 529 24.08 0.77 21.09
CA GLN A 529 24.91 1.84 20.54
C GLN A 529 26.42 1.54 20.69
N SER A 530 26.82 1.00 21.84
CA SER A 530 28.21 0.62 22.15
C SER A 530 28.83 -0.35 21.14
N GLU A 531 28.00 -1.20 20.53
CA GLU A 531 28.39 -2.21 19.53
C GLU A 531 28.20 -1.71 18.09
N ASN A 532 27.48 -0.59 17.89
CA ASN A 532 26.92 -0.17 16.59
C ASN A 532 26.93 1.37 16.43
N LYS A 533 28.12 1.98 16.41
CA LYS A 533 28.27 3.45 16.48
C LYS A 533 27.64 4.21 15.30
N THR A 534 27.63 3.62 14.11
CA THR A 534 27.07 4.23 12.90
C THR A 534 25.60 3.87 12.65
N PHE A 535 25.01 3.03 13.50
CA PHE A 535 23.64 2.56 13.31
C PHE A 535 22.63 3.67 13.59
N LYS A 536 21.68 3.84 12.66
CA LYS A 536 20.60 4.82 12.77
C LYS A 536 19.26 4.12 12.99
N PRO A 537 18.60 4.28 14.16
CA PRO A 537 17.37 3.58 14.48
C PRO A 537 16.22 3.91 13.51
N GLU A 538 16.14 5.14 13.01
CA GLU A 538 15.14 5.58 12.04
C GLU A 538 15.23 4.84 10.69
N GLU A 539 16.41 4.37 10.30
CA GLU A 539 16.59 3.61 9.06
C GLU A 539 16.06 2.18 9.20
N LEU A 540 16.28 1.54 10.35
CA LEU A 540 15.68 0.24 10.63
C LEU A 540 14.16 0.37 10.77
N PHE A 541 13.66 1.42 11.43
CA PHE A 541 12.23 1.72 11.48
C PHE A 541 11.63 1.84 10.08
N LYS A 542 12.26 2.63 9.20
CA LYS A 542 11.88 2.75 7.79
C LYS A 542 11.86 1.37 7.13
N ARG A 543 12.91 0.55 7.27
CA ARG A 543 13.00 -0.77 6.62
C ARG A 543 11.93 -1.76 7.06
N LEU A 544 11.66 -1.83 8.36
CA LEU A 544 10.62 -2.68 8.92
C LEU A 544 9.21 -2.25 8.48
N ASN A 545 9.01 -0.95 8.26
CA ASN A 545 7.69 -0.36 8.00
C ASN A 545 7.48 0.14 6.56
N HIS A 546 8.47 0.08 5.67
CA HIS A 546 8.42 0.66 4.32
C HIS A 546 7.57 -0.18 3.37
N LYS A 547 6.63 0.47 2.67
CA LYS A 547 5.78 -0.10 1.60
C LYS A 547 5.31 -1.54 1.93
N PRO A 548 4.60 -1.78 3.04
CA PRO A 548 4.02 -3.10 3.26
C PRO A 548 2.97 -3.34 2.17
N PHE A 549 2.83 -4.60 1.77
CA PHE A 549 1.83 -5.01 0.78
C PHE A 549 0.69 -5.72 1.54
N PRO A 550 -0.15 -4.99 2.29
CA PRO A 550 -1.17 -5.62 3.10
C PRO A 550 -2.17 -6.39 2.23
N ILE A 551 -2.76 -7.41 2.82
CA ILE A 551 -3.92 -8.09 2.26
C ILE A 551 -5.11 -7.16 2.48
N LYS A 552 -5.79 -6.79 1.40
CA LYS A 552 -6.96 -5.92 1.48
C LYS A 552 -8.12 -6.70 2.10
N GLU A 553 -8.83 -6.13 3.05
CA GLU A 553 -10.06 -6.75 3.55
C GLU A 553 -11.09 -6.91 2.43
N ASN A 554 -11.83 -8.02 2.48
CA ASN A 554 -12.86 -8.36 1.48
C ASN A 554 -12.30 -8.52 0.04
N SER A 555 -11.05 -8.97 -0.09
CA SER A 555 -10.47 -9.44 -1.35
C SER A 555 -10.39 -10.96 -1.37
N PHE A 556 -10.15 -11.55 -2.55
CA PHE A 556 -9.91 -12.99 -2.61
C PHE A 556 -8.60 -13.40 -1.92
N GLU A 557 -7.58 -12.54 -1.91
CA GLU A 557 -6.37 -12.78 -1.11
C GLU A 557 -6.70 -12.98 0.38
N TYR A 558 -7.71 -12.25 0.89
CA TYR A 558 -8.23 -12.40 2.23
C TYR A 558 -9.05 -13.69 2.32
N TRP A 559 -10.10 -13.84 1.52
CA TRP A 559 -11.01 -14.99 1.60
C TRP A 559 -10.30 -16.34 1.45
N ASN A 560 -9.32 -16.45 0.55
CA ASN A 560 -8.52 -17.64 0.34
C ASN A 560 -7.85 -18.17 1.63
N ALA A 561 -7.60 -17.27 2.59
CA ALA A 561 -6.98 -17.61 3.86
C ALA A 561 -7.96 -17.86 5.01
N TYR A 562 -9.21 -17.39 4.92
CA TYR A 562 -10.16 -17.43 6.04
C TYR A 562 -11.40 -18.27 5.77
N VAL A 563 -11.88 -18.28 4.53
CA VAL A 563 -13.10 -18.96 4.12
C VAL A 563 -12.82 -20.44 3.94
N ASP A 564 -13.80 -21.28 4.29
CA ASP A 564 -13.79 -22.74 4.17
C ASP A 564 -13.13 -23.22 2.86
N SER A 565 -12.28 -24.25 2.98
CA SER A 565 -11.45 -24.75 1.86
C SER A 565 -12.28 -25.26 0.68
N ASP A 566 -13.48 -25.78 0.92
CA ASP A 566 -14.33 -26.33 -0.13
C ASP A 566 -14.90 -25.21 -1.00
N ILE A 567 -15.31 -24.10 -0.35
CA ILE A 567 -15.78 -22.89 -1.05
C ILE A 567 -14.65 -22.30 -1.89
N ILE A 568 -13.46 -22.16 -1.29
CA ILE A 568 -12.28 -21.60 -1.96
C ILE A 568 -11.80 -22.50 -3.10
N GLY A 569 -11.79 -23.81 -2.89
CA GLY A 569 -11.48 -24.82 -3.90
C GLY A 569 -12.43 -24.71 -5.08
N ALA A 570 -13.74 -24.72 -4.83
CA ALA A 570 -14.75 -24.62 -5.89
C ALA A 570 -14.59 -23.33 -6.73
N ILE A 571 -14.30 -22.18 -6.10
CA ILE A 571 -14.08 -20.92 -6.84
C ILE A 571 -12.81 -20.99 -7.71
N LYS A 572 -11.72 -21.57 -7.18
CA LYS A 572 -10.48 -21.76 -7.95
C LYS A 572 -10.72 -22.71 -9.12
N ASP A 573 -11.44 -23.80 -8.90
CA ASP A 573 -11.73 -24.78 -9.94
C ASP A 573 -12.60 -24.18 -11.05
N ILE A 574 -13.59 -23.34 -10.71
CA ILE A 574 -14.38 -22.56 -11.70
C ILE A 574 -13.46 -21.67 -12.53
N TYR A 575 -12.51 -20.98 -11.88
CA TYR A 575 -11.55 -20.14 -12.59
C TYR A 575 -10.65 -20.96 -13.52
N GLU A 576 -10.10 -22.08 -13.05
CA GLU A 576 -9.21 -22.93 -13.83
C GLU A 576 -9.92 -23.53 -15.06
N ARG A 577 -11.17 -23.99 -14.90
CA ARG A 577 -12.00 -24.45 -16.03
C ARG A 577 -12.39 -23.33 -17.00
N ASN A 578 -12.32 -22.07 -16.57
CA ASN A 578 -12.82 -20.92 -17.33
C ASN A 578 -11.82 -19.74 -17.32
N SER A 579 -10.54 -20.00 -17.51
CA SER A 579 -9.46 -19.00 -17.42
C SER A 579 -9.61 -17.81 -18.39
N TRP A 580 -10.34 -17.99 -19.48
CA TRP A 580 -10.75 -16.94 -20.42
C TRP A 580 -11.67 -15.88 -19.79
N LEU A 581 -12.41 -16.23 -18.73
CA LEU A 581 -13.24 -15.34 -17.90
C LEU A 581 -12.38 -14.61 -16.87
N SER A 582 -11.45 -13.79 -17.36
CA SER A 582 -10.49 -13.07 -16.52
C SER A 582 -10.54 -11.56 -16.79
N LEU A 583 -10.19 -10.78 -15.76
CA LEU A 583 -9.91 -9.34 -15.87
C LEU A 583 -8.60 -9.10 -16.61
N ARG A 584 -7.60 -9.93 -16.30
CA ARG A 584 -6.27 -9.95 -16.90
C ARG A 584 -5.70 -11.37 -16.81
N LYS A 585 -4.92 -11.79 -17.81
CA LYS A 585 -4.31 -13.14 -17.83
C LYS A 585 -3.34 -13.36 -16.66
N PHE A 586 -2.43 -12.41 -16.44
CA PHE A 586 -1.46 -12.48 -15.34
C PHE A 586 -1.93 -11.64 -14.17
N ASP A 587 -2.50 -12.32 -13.17
CA ASP A 587 -3.05 -11.67 -12.00
C ASP A 587 -2.39 -12.14 -10.70
N ARG A 588 -1.39 -11.37 -10.25
CA ARG A 588 -0.71 -11.61 -8.97
C ARG A 588 -1.61 -11.35 -7.76
N ARG A 589 -2.74 -10.67 -7.90
CA ARG A 589 -3.60 -10.23 -6.77
C ARG A 589 -4.90 -11.02 -6.64
N MET A 590 -5.08 -12.09 -7.40
CA MET A 590 -6.28 -12.94 -7.34
C MET A 590 -7.61 -12.20 -7.55
N GLN A 591 -7.57 -11.06 -8.26
CA GLN A 591 -8.73 -10.29 -8.70
C GLN A 591 -9.64 -11.07 -9.66
N ASN A 592 -9.10 -12.01 -10.45
CA ASN A 592 -9.91 -12.91 -11.28
C ASN A 592 -10.81 -13.80 -10.41
N GLN A 593 -10.24 -14.45 -9.40
CA GLN A 593 -11.00 -15.25 -8.43
C GLN A 593 -11.95 -14.38 -7.60
N GLU A 594 -11.53 -13.16 -7.25
CA GLU A 594 -12.40 -12.18 -6.57
C GLU A 594 -13.63 -11.82 -7.40
N MET A 595 -13.45 -11.61 -8.71
CA MET A 595 -14.54 -11.33 -9.64
C MET A 595 -15.50 -12.53 -9.72
N ILE A 596 -14.98 -13.75 -9.88
CA ILE A 596 -15.78 -14.98 -9.91
C ILE A 596 -16.57 -15.14 -8.61
N THR A 597 -15.92 -14.93 -7.46
CA THR A 597 -16.58 -14.96 -6.14
C THR A 597 -17.76 -13.98 -6.07
N CYS A 598 -17.57 -12.75 -6.56
CA CYS A 598 -18.62 -11.75 -6.58
C CYS A 598 -19.79 -12.19 -7.49
N LEU A 599 -19.51 -12.78 -8.66
CA LEU A 599 -20.54 -13.27 -9.58
C LEU A 599 -21.30 -14.47 -9.01
N CYS A 600 -20.60 -15.42 -8.38
CA CYS A 600 -21.22 -16.54 -7.69
C CYS A 600 -22.11 -16.06 -6.52
N TYR A 601 -21.64 -15.08 -5.75
CA TYR A 601 -22.44 -14.44 -4.70
C TYR A 601 -23.71 -13.79 -5.26
N LEU A 602 -23.61 -13.05 -6.38
CA LEU A 602 -24.79 -12.46 -7.02
C LEU A 602 -25.77 -13.54 -7.47
N ASN A 603 -25.27 -14.66 -8.02
CA ASN A 603 -26.11 -15.78 -8.43
C ASN A 603 -26.79 -16.48 -7.24
N TYR A 604 -26.12 -16.55 -6.09
CA TYR A 604 -26.69 -17.08 -4.86
C TYR A 604 -27.80 -16.19 -4.30
N MET A 605 -27.56 -14.87 -4.25
CA MET A 605 -28.51 -13.93 -3.67
C MET A 605 -29.73 -13.66 -4.55
N ILE A 606 -29.64 -13.90 -5.86
CA ILE A 606 -30.72 -13.71 -6.82
C ILE A 606 -31.05 -15.06 -7.48
N PRO A 607 -31.92 -15.87 -6.85
CA PRO A 607 -32.45 -17.10 -7.41
C PRO A 607 -33.15 -16.89 -8.78
N PRO A 608 -33.31 -17.95 -9.60
CA PRO A 608 -33.93 -17.84 -10.93
C PRO A 608 -35.36 -17.29 -10.93
N ASP A 609 -36.12 -17.53 -9.87
CA ASP A 609 -37.51 -17.10 -9.65
C ASP A 609 -37.63 -15.63 -9.20
N MET A 610 -36.52 -14.98 -8.84
CA MET A 610 -36.50 -13.61 -8.33
C MET A 610 -35.91 -12.63 -9.35
N MET A 611 -36.62 -12.41 -10.47
CA MET A 611 -36.18 -11.61 -11.62
C MET A 611 -36.62 -10.13 -11.59
N GLU A 612 -36.94 -9.59 -10.42
CA GLU A 612 -37.36 -8.20 -10.29
C GLU A 612 -36.17 -7.25 -10.06
N MET A 613 -36.13 -6.13 -10.80
CA MET A 613 -35.11 -5.09 -10.63
C MET A 613 -35.05 -4.53 -9.20
N LYS A 614 -36.16 -4.56 -8.47
CA LYS A 614 -36.21 -4.16 -7.05
C LYS A 614 -35.28 -5.02 -6.19
N SER A 615 -35.35 -6.35 -6.32
CA SER A 615 -34.50 -7.29 -5.58
C SER A 615 -33.04 -7.18 -6.00
N ILE A 616 -32.79 -6.96 -7.29
CA ILE A 616 -31.43 -6.77 -7.83
C ILE A 616 -30.77 -5.52 -7.22
N ARG A 617 -31.51 -4.42 -7.05
CA ARG A 617 -31.00 -3.17 -6.45
C ARG A 617 -30.49 -3.34 -5.01
N GLU A 618 -30.94 -4.38 -4.30
CA GLU A 618 -30.45 -4.69 -2.95
C GLU A 618 -28.99 -5.17 -2.97
N VAL A 619 -28.61 -5.93 -4.00
CA VAL A 619 -27.30 -6.60 -4.11
C VAL A 619 -26.39 -6.03 -5.19
N LEU A 620 -26.91 -5.22 -6.11
CA LEU A 620 -26.17 -4.57 -7.20
C LEU A 620 -26.70 -3.14 -7.43
N LYS A 621 -25.81 -2.16 -7.36
CA LYS A 621 -26.13 -0.73 -7.53
C LYS A 621 -25.55 -0.18 -8.82
N ILE A 622 -26.37 0.55 -9.57
CA ILE A 622 -25.95 1.37 -10.70
C ILE A 622 -25.86 2.81 -10.20
N CYS A 623 -24.63 3.30 -10.02
CA CYS A 623 -24.37 4.65 -9.48
C CYS A 623 -24.01 5.62 -10.60
N LYS A 624 -24.44 6.89 -10.48
CA LYS A 624 -23.90 7.98 -11.29
C LYS A 624 -22.44 8.25 -10.90
N SER A 625 -21.52 8.20 -11.86
CA SER A 625 -20.17 8.75 -11.73
C SER A 625 -20.07 10.09 -12.48
N ARG A 626 -18.94 10.80 -12.34
CA ARG A 626 -18.70 12.10 -13.00
C ARG A 626 -18.83 12.06 -14.53
N HIS A 627 -18.67 10.91 -15.18
CA HIS A 627 -18.65 10.80 -16.64
C HIS A 627 -19.52 9.67 -17.22
N HIS A 628 -19.84 8.63 -16.45
CA HIS A 628 -20.63 7.49 -16.91
C HIS A 628 -21.26 6.72 -15.73
N PRO A 629 -22.32 5.92 -15.92
CA PRO A 629 -22.77 4.99 -14.90
C PRO A 629 -21.70 3.99 -14.49
N VAL A 630 -21.70 3.58 -13.22
CA VAL A 630 -20.80 2.56 -12.68
C VAL A 630 -21.62 1.52 -11.92
N VAL A 631 -21.41 0.26 -12.27
CA VAL A 631 -22.06 -0.89 -11.60
C VAL A 631 -21.16 -1.40 -10.47
N LYS A 632 -21.73 -1.51 -9.27
CA LYS A 632 -21.04 -1.99 -8.07
C LYS A 632 -21.92 -2.98 -7.31
N ILE A 633 -21.31 -3.86 -6.51
CA ILE A 633 -22.04 -4.66 -5.52
C ILE A 633 -22.72 -3.71 -4.52
N GLY A 634 -24.04 -3.89 -4.35
CA GLY A 634 -24.94 -3.15 -3.46
C GLY A 634 -24.79 -3.51 -1.97
N GLY A 635 -25.71 -3.04 -1.12
CA GLY A 635 -25.64 -3.21 0.35
C GLY A 635 -24.40 -2.60 1.02
N ASN A 636 -23.90 -3.25 2.09
CA ASN A 636 -22.61 -2.98 2.75
C ASN A 636 -21.38 -3.35 1.86
N GLY A 637 -21.57 -3.47 0.54
CA GLY A 637 -20.57 -3.85 -0.44
C GLY A 637 -20.01 -5.25 -0.20
N LYS A 638 -18.70 -5.42 -0.45
CA LYS A 638 -18.01 -6.71 -0.26
C LYS A 638 -17.96 -7.19 1.21
N GLY A 639 -18.34 -6.34 2.17
CA GLY A 639 -18.47 -6.74 3.57
C GLY A 639 -19.58 -7.77 3.80
N HIS A 640 -20.68 -7.72 3.02
CA HIS A 640 -21.74 -8.73 3.11
C HIS A 640 -21.31 -10.06 2.50
N ILE A 641 -20.59 -10.02 1.37
CA ILE A 641 -19.98 -11.22 0.76
C ILE A 641 -19.13 -11.96 1.80
N LYS A 642 -18.29 -11.23 2.53
CA LYS A 642 -17.49 -11.81 3.62
C LYS A 642 -18.35 -12.53 4.66
N LEU A 643 -19.42 -11.90 5.15
CA LEU A 643 -20.31 -12.50 6.15
C LEU A 643 -20.96 -13.80 5.64
N VAL A 644 -21.39 -13.81 4.38
CA VAL A 644 -22.00 -14.98 3.75
C VAL A 644 -20.98 -16.11 3.56
N LEU A 645 -19.77 -15.80 3.10
CA LEU A 645 -18.71 -16.80 2.91
C LEU A 645 -18.18 -17.38 4.23
N GLU A 646 -18.13 -16.59 5.31
CA GLU A 646 -17.61 -17.02 6.61
C GLU A 646 -18.62 -17.84 7.42
N ASN A 647 -19.92 -17.70 7.14
CA ASN A 647 -20.96 -18.36 7.91
C ASN A 647 -21.26 -19.77 7.35
N ARG A 648 -21.01 -20.79 8.19
CA ARG A 648 -21.22 -22.21 7.88
C ARG A 648 -22.65 -22.53 7.43
N ALA A 649 -23.66 -21.79 7.89
CA ALA A 649 -25.06 -22.00 7.51
C ALA A 649 -25.33 -21.80 6.02
N PHE A 650 -24.54 -20.95 5.33
CA PHE A 650 -24.72 -20.69 3.90
C PHE A 650 -23.88 -21.60 3.00
N LYS A 651 -22.94 -22.41 3.55
CA LYS A 651 -21.96 -23.20 2.79
C LYS A 651 -22.62 -24.08 1.73
N SER A 652 -23.57 -24.93 2.13
CA SER A 652 -24.23 -25.88 1.22
C SER A 652 -24.99 -25.17 0.10
N GLY A 653 -25.72 -24.10 0.43
CA GLY A 653 -26.45 -23.28 -0.55
C GLY A 653 -25.53 -22.58 -1.54
N LEU A 654 -24.40 -22.05 -1.06
CA LEU A 654 -23.38 -21.43 -1.91
C LEU A 654 -22.79 -22.43 -2.89
N LEU A 655 -22.36 -23.60 -2.41
CA LEU A 655 -21.77 -24.64 -3.27
C LEU A 655 -22.74 -25.11 -4.36
N LEU A 656 -24.04 -25.25 -4.04
CA LEU A 656 -25.06 -25.53 -5.04
C LEU A 656 -25.23 -24.39 -6.06
N SER A 657 -25.21 -23.14 -5.59
CA SER A 657 -25.31 -21.97 -6.48
C SER A 657 -24.12 -21.80 -7.43
N PHE A 658 -22.95 -22.33 -7.07
CA PHE A 658 -21.74 -22.29 -7.90
C PHE A 658 -21.90 -23.18 -9.14
N ASN A 659 -22.51 -24.35 -8.97
CA ASN A 659 -22.87 -25.21 -10.10
C ASN A 659 -23.89 -24.51 -11.01
N SER A 660 -24.94 -23.91 -10.41
CA SER A 660 -25.94 -23.13 -11.15
C SER A 660 -25.30 -21.99 -11.96
N PHE A 661 -24.33 -21.28 -11.37
CA PHE A 661 -23.59 -20.21 -12.03
C PHE A 661 -22.82 -20.70 -13.27
N GLU A 662 -22.17 -21.86 -13.20
CA GLU A 662 -21.49 -22.44 -14.37
C GLU A 662 -22.49 -22.93 -15.42
N THR A 663 -23.58 -23.59 -15.02
CA THR A 663 -24.57 -24.14 -15.95
C THR A 663 -25.42 -23.08 -16.64
N ASP A 664 -25.57 -21.89 -16.03
CA ASP A 664 -26.33 -20.78 -16.59
C ASP A 664 -25.42 -19.69 -17.16
N PHE A 665 -24.87 -18.81 -16.33
CA PHE A 665 -24.13 -17.62 -16.79
C PHE A 665 -22.91 -17.98 -17.65
N VAL A 666 -22.05 -18.89 -17.17
CA VAL A 666 -20.84 -19.26 -17.92
C VAL A 666 -21.21 -19.96 -19.22
N ARG A 667 -22.24 -20.81 -19.22
CA ARG A 667 -22.72 -21.50 -20.41
C ARG A 667 -23.30 -20.53 -21.46
N LYS A 668 -24.17 -19.60 -21.04
CA LYS A 668 -24.70 -18.52 -21.89
C LYS A 668 -23.57 -17.72 -22.52
N LEU A 669 -22.57 -17.35 -21.73
CA LEU A 669 -21.43 -16.60 -22.23
C LEU A 669 -20.54 -17.41 -23.18
N LYS A 670 -20.32 -18.71 -22.92
CA LYS A 670 -19.61 -19.63 -23.82
C LYS A 670 -20.30 -19.72 -25.18
N ILE A 671 -21.64 -19.81 -25.19
CA ILE A 671 -22.42 -19.77 -26.45
C ILE A 671 -22.19 -18.42 -27.12
N LEU A 672 -22.29 -17.30 -26.40
CA LEU A 672 -22.08 -15.97 -26.97
C LEU A 672 -20.67 -15.70 -27.48
N ILE A 673 -19.65 -16.50 -27.15
CA ILE A 673 -18.28 -16.31 -27.66
C ILE A 673 -17.80 -17.45 -28.58
N SER A 674 -18.58 -18.52 -28.74
CA SER A 674 -18.24 -19.64 -29.62
C SER A 674 -18.27 -19.26 -31.11
N SER A 675 -17.44 -19.93 -31.91
CA SER A 675 -17.43 -19.81 -33.38
C SER A 675 -18.34 -20.83 -34.05
N SER A 676 -18.94 -20.47 -35.18
CA SER A 676 -19.63 -21.41 -36.07
C SER A 676 -18.69 -22.46 -36.70
N THR A 677 -17.37 -22.27 -36.66
CA THR A 677 -16.35 -23.08 -37.37
C THR A 677 -15.55 -24.05 -36.49
N GLY A 678 -16.03 -24.37 -35.27
CA GLY A 678 -15.58 -25.54 -34.48
C GLY A 678 -14.24 -25.46 -33.73
N LYS A 679 -13.22 -24.72 -34.20
CA LYS A 679 -11.95 -24.56 -33.46
C LYS A 679 -11.90 -23.26 -32.66
N THR A 680 -12.27 -23.33 -31.39
CA THR A 680 -12.22 -22.18 -30.49
C THR A 680 -11.03 -22.31 -29.53
N THR A 681 -10.00 -21.48 -29.72
CA THR A 681 -8.90 -21.36 -28.74
C THR A 681 -9.28 -20.38 -27.62
N GLU A 682 -8.66 -20.51 -26.45
CA GLU A 682 -8.86 -19.59 -25.33
C GLU A 682 -8.58 -18.12 -25.71
N LEU A 683 -7.56 -17.90 -26.56
CA LEU A 683 -7.23 -16.58 -27.10
C LEU A 683 -8.37 -16.01 -27.96
N SER A 684 -9.03 -16.85 -28.77
CA SER A 684 -10.19 -16.45 -29.58
C SER A 684 -11.39 -16.09 -28.70
N MET A 685 -11.67 -16.89 -27.66
CA MET A 685 -12.73 -16.60 -26.68
C MET A 685 -12.50 -15.27 -25.98
N SER A 686 -11.26 -15.03 -25.52
CA SER A 686 -10.88 -13.79 -24.87
C SER A 686 -11.09 -12.58 -25.79
N ARG A 687 -10.62 -12.63 -27.05
CA ARG A 687 -10.80 -11.52 -27.99
C ARG A 687 -12.27 -11.22 -28.28
N ARG A 688 -13.11 -12.26 -28.38
CA ARG A 688 -14.56 -12.08 -28.62
C ARG A 688 -15.27 -11.53 -27.39
N LEU A 689 -14.85 -11.93 -26.20
CA LEU A 689 -15.30 -11.32 -24.96
C LEU A 689 -14.93 -9.82 -24.90
N ASP A 690 -13.72 -9.45 -25.35
CA ASP A 690 -13.31 -8.05 -25.43
C ASP A 690 -14.21 -7.23 -26.36
N VAL A 691 -14.63 -7.81 -27.49
CA VAL A 691 -15.59 -7.19 -28.41
C VAL A 691 -16.95 -6.96 -27.74
N ILE A 692 -17.48 -7.96 -27.02
CA ILE A 692 -18.77 -7.87 -26.32
C ILE A 692 -18.72 -6.80 -25.22
N LEU A 693 -17.65 -6.78 -24.42
CA LEU A 693 -17.45 -5.80 -23.35
C LEU A 693 -17.01 -4.42 -23.88
N GLN A 694 -16.74 -4.33 -25.20
CA GLN A 694 -16.11 -3.21 -25.89
C GLN A 694 -14.77 -2.77 -25.27
N THR A 695 -14.10 -3.66 -24.55
CA THR A 695 -12.84 -3.38 -23.87
C THR A 695 -11.68 -3.53 -24.84
N GLY A 696 -10.66 -2.68 -24.70
CA GLY A 696 -9.36 -2.93 -25.31
C GLY A 696 -8.58 -3.95 -24.47
N ASN A 697 -7.36 -3.60 -24.10
CA ASN A 697 -6.46 -4.50 -23.36
C ASN A 697 -6.77 -4.64 -21.85
N THR A 698 -7.71 -3.87 -21.30
CA THR A 698 -8.01 -3.84 -19.86
C THR A 698 -9.51 -3.98 -19.61
N ARG A 699 -9.89 -4.99 -18.84
CA ARG A 699 -11.27 -5.23 -18.40
C ARG A 699 -11.47 -4.78 -16.95
N ALA A 700 -12.66 -4.28 -16.65
CA ALA A 700 -13.06 -3.88 -15.31
C ALA A 700 -14.11 -4.85 -14.74
N ALA A 701 -14.10 -5.08 -13.43
CA ALA A 701 -15.07 -5.97 -12.77
C ALA A 701 -16.53 -5.53 -12.98
N MET A 702 -16.79 -4.22 -13.06
CA MET A 702 -18.12 -3.69 -13.35
C MET A 702 -18.70 -4.21 -14.67
N ASN A 703 -17.84 -4.46 -15.66
CA ASN A 703 -18.25 -4.95 -16.97
C ASN A 703 -18.84 -6.36 -16.84
N PHE A 704 -18.26 -7.19 -15.97
CA PHE A 704 -18.74 -8.53 -15.71
C PHE A 704 -20.00 -8.55 -14.85
N TYR A 705 -20.12 -7.65 -13.88
CA TYR A 705 -21.36 -7.51 -13.10
C TYR A 705 -22.53 -7.08 -13.98
N MET A 706 -22.30 -6.14 -14.90
CA MET A 706 -23.30 -5.72 -15.86
C MET A 706 -23.63 -6.82 -16.87
N LEU A 707 -22.62 -7.54 -17.37
CA LEU A 707 -22.85 -8.68 -18.26
C LEU A 707 -23.66 -9.78 -17.58
N TRP A 708 -23.37 -10.07 -16.31
CA TRP A 708 -24.17 -10.99 -15.49
C TRP A 708 -25.61 -10.51 -15.35
N LEU A 709 -25.80 -9.23 -15.03
CA LEU A 709 -27.14 -8.64 -14.93
C LEU A 709 -27.93 -8.81 -16.24
N ILE A 710 -27.33 -8.44 -17.38
CA ILE A 710 -28.00 -8.56 -18.68
C ILE A 710 -28.36 -10.02 -18.99
N LEU A 711 -27.42 -10.95 -18.84
CA LEU A 711 -27.61 -12.35 -19.20
C LEU A 711 -28.52 -13.12 -18.24
N LYS A 712 -28.70 -12.65 -17.01
CA LYS A 712 -29.60 -13.27 -16.03
C LYS A 712 -31.03 -13.33 -16.57
N GLY A 713 -31.49 -12.26 -17.21
CA GLY A 713 -32.85 -12.16 -17.77
C GLY A 713 -33.05 -12.62 -19.20
N ILE A 714 -32.06 -13.28 -19.81
CA ILE A 714 -32.18 -13.84 -21.15
C ILE A 714 -32.14 -15.37 -21.06
N PRO A 715 -33.19 -16.10 -21.51
CA PRO A 715 -33.18 -17.56 -21.54
C PRO A 715 -32.04 -18.12 -22.39
N ILE A 716 -31.50 -19.28 -21.98
CA ILE A 716 -30.39 -19.91 -22.72
C ILE A 716 -30.81 -20.35 -24.13
N GLU A 717 -32.06 -20.77 -24.32
CA GLU A 717 -32.57 -21.22 -25.63
C GLU A 717 -32.65 -20.05 -26.62
N PHE A 718 -33.15 -18.90 -26.18
CA PHE A 718 -33.13 -17.66 -26.98
C PHE A 718 -31.70 -17.26 -27.41
N ILE A 719 -30.69 -17.48 -26.57
CA ILE A 719 -29.29 -17.21 -26.93
C ILE A 719 -28.78 -18.17 -28.02
N LYS A 720 -29.27 -19.41 -28.06
CA LYS A 720 -28.89 -20.38 -29.09
C LYS A 720 -29.52 -20.04 -30.44
N GLU A 721 -30.77 -19.60 -30.43
CA GLU A 721 -31.53 -19.23 -31.63
C GLU A 721 -31.05 -17.89 -32.19
N GLU A 722 -30.97 -16.86 -31.33
CA GLU A 722 -30.77 -15.46 -31.72
C GLU A 722 -29.40 -14.90 -31.27
N GLN A 723 -28.35 -15.71 -31.38
CA GLN A 723 -26.99 -15.39 -30.89
C GLN A 723 -26.49 -14.01 -31.36
N SER A 724 -26.66 -13.70 -32.65
CA SER A 724 -26.19 -12.44 -33.25
C SER A 724 -26.99 -11.23 -32.77
N ALA A 725 -28.31 -11.37 -32.61
CA ALA A 725 -29.18 -10.33 -32.08
C ALA A 725 -28.83 -10.02 -30.61
N VAL A 726 -28.63 -11.04 -29.78
CA VAL A 726 -28.23 -10.88 -28.38
C VAL A 726 -26.87 -10.17 -28.28
N ARG A 727 -25.87 -10.56 -29.08
CA ARG A 727 -24.56 -9.87 -29.13
C ARG A 727 -24.70 -8.38 -29.48
N SER A 728 -25.54 -8.06 -30.46
CA SER A 728 -25.80 -6.68 -30.88
C SER A 728 -26.46 -5.86 -29.76
N ARG A 729 -27.48 -6.42 -29.09
CA ARG A 729 -28.17 -5.79 -27.96
C ARG A 729 -27.21 -5.50 -26.80
N ILE A 730 -26.41 -6.49 -26.38
CA ILE A 730 -25.40 -6.32 -25.33
C ILE A 730 -24.42 -5.21 -25.71
N SER A 731 -23.91 -5.23 -26.95
CA SER A 731 -22.97 -4.21 -27.43
C SER A 731 -23.57 -2.80 -27.39
N LYS A 732 -24.85 -2.64 -27.72
CA LYS A 732 -25.54 -1.33 -27.61
C LYS A 732 -25.61 -0.83 -26.16
N ILE A 733 -25.89 -1.72 -25.20
CA ILE A 733 -25.91 -1.36 -23.77
C ILE A 733 -24.52 -0.89 -23.32
N PHE A 734 -23.46 -1.64 -23.64
CA PHE A 734 -22.08 -1.25 -23.30
C PHE A 734 -21.66 0.08 -23.94
N ALA A 735 -22.13 0.39 -25.15
CA ALA A 735 -21.89 1.67 -25.79
C ALA A 735 -22.59 2.82 -25.03
N LYS A 736 -23.84 2.62 -24.61
CA LYS A 736 -24.64 3.63 -23.87
C LYS A 736 -24.02 4.00 -22.52
N VAL A 737 -23.44 3.02 -21.81
CA VAL A 737 -22.70 3.26 -20.58
C VAL A 737 -21.59 4.30 -20.80
N ARG A 738 -20.94 4.33 -21.96
CA ARG A 738 -19.84 5.27 -22.24
C ARG A 738 -20.30 6.67 -22.61
N THR A 739 -21.54 6.85 -23.03
CA THR A 739 -22.04 8.09 -23.65
C THR A 739 -22.92 8.93 -22.72
N SER A 740 -22.66 8.93 -21.40
CA SER A 740 -23.33 9.78 -20.40
C SER A 740 -24.80 9.46 -20.09
N SER A 741 -25.25 8.20 -20.23
CA SER A 741 -26.62 7.82 -19.82
C SER A 741 -26.83 7.95 -18.31
N THR A 742 -28.05 8.21 -17.87
CA THR A 742 -28.40 8.14 -16.43
C THR A 742 -28.48 6.67 -15.96
N PRO A 743 -28.33 6.39 -14.65
CA PRO A 743 -28.59 5.06 -14.11
C PRO A 743 -29.96 4.51 -14.48
N GLU A 744 -31.00 5.35 -14.46
CA GLU A 744 -32.38 4.99 -14.75
C GLU A 744 -32.56 4.61 -16.23
N GLU A 745 -31.95 5.37 -17.15
CA GLU A 745 -31.93 5.03 -18.58
C GLU A 745 -31.22 3.70 -18.83
N LEU A 746 -30.10 3.46 -18.15
CA LEU A 746 -29.36 2.21 -18.29
C LEU A 746 -30.19 1.01 -17.81
N GLU A 747 -30.92 1.17 -16.71
CA GLU A 747 -31.84 0.15 -16.21
C GLU A 747 -32.97 -0.11 -17.21
N GLY A 748 -33.56 0.94 -17.79
CA GLY A 748 -34.59 0.81 -18.82
C GLY A 748 -34.13 -0.05 -20.00
N TYR A 749 -32.95 0.23 -20.56
CA TYR A 749 -32.38 -0.57 -21.66
C TYR A 749 -32.17 -2.04 -21.31
N ILE A 750 -31.86 -2.36 -20.05
CA ILE A 750 -31.69 -3.73 -19.57
C ILE A 750 -33.06 -4.43 -19.49
N ILE A 751 -34.06 -3.77 -18.91
CA ILE A 751 -35.43 -4.30 -18.78
C ILE A 751 -36.04 -4.55 -20.17
N ASP A 752 -35.89 -3.61 -21.10
CA ASP A 752 -36.37 -3.76 -22.49
C ASP A 752 -35.75 -4.99 -23.17
N THR A 753 -34.46 -5.24 -22.90
CA THR A 753 -33.75 -6.40 -23.43
C THR A 753 -34.31 -7.71 -22.87
N TRP A 754 -34.72 -7.74 -21.61
CA TRP A 754 -35.36 -8.90 -20.99
C TRP A 754 -36.76 -9.14 -21.57
N ALA A 755 -37.58 -8.10 -21.68
CA ALA A 755 -38.97 -8.21 -22.17
C ALA A 755 -39.05 -8.79 -23.59
N LEU A 756 -38.17 -8.35 -24.49
CA LEU A 756 -38.14 -8.84 -25.88
C LEU A 756 -37.76 -10.34 -25.98
N SER A 757 -36.94 -10.84 -25.06
CA SER A 757 -36.56 -12.27 -25.03
C SER A 757 -37.68 -13.20 -24.56
N VAL A 758 -38.74 -12.65 -23.97
CA VAL A 758 -39.94 -13.40 -23.53
C VAL A 758 -41.01 -13.40 -24.62
N VAL A 759 -41.09 -12.35 -25.45
CA VAL A 759 -42.10 -12.21 -26.52
C VAL A 759 -41.69 -12.94 -27.80
N GLU A 760 -40.39 -13.04 -28.11
CA GLU A 760 -39.87 -13.70 -29.32
C GLU A 760 -39.61 -15.22 -29.11
N GLY A 761 -39.84 -15.75 -27.90
CA GLY A 761 -39.57 -17.15 -27.52
C GLY A 761 -40.82 -17.99 -27.21
N VAL A 762 -42.00 -17.56 -27.69
CA VAL A 762 -43.27 -18.32 -27.64
C VAL A 762 -43.61 -18.86 -29.02
#